data_AF-I3TDF4-F1
#
_entry.id   AF-I3TDF4-F1
#
_cell.length_a   1.000
_cell.length_b   1.000
_cell.length_c   1.000
_cell.angle_alpha   90.00
_cell.angle_beta   90.00
_cell.angle_gamma   90.00
#
_symmetry.space_group_name_H-M   'P 1'
#
loop_
_entity.id
_entity.type
_entity.pdbx_description
1 polymer ?
#
loop_
_entity_poly.entity_id
_entity_poly.type
_entity_poly.pdbx_seq_one_letter_code
_entity_poly.pdbx_strand_id
1 'polypeptide(L)'
;MRVDTKALLERLGYKYYYEVEEASNPDYVDVKFSDLVPEFSGLSIGGKRLYRHQLEALEALKNGENVILISGTGSGKTEAWVLYVLDQVRRGTPLKVIAVYPTLALANDQVKRIANYSGLLKIGFTQLDSIRVKRLSAGGRRRLVEELGKVKIVVTNPAFLLNDLKKFLITQSSALLHNFYKGLDLLVIDEIDFYGPRSLALLLAILKILGKVSDKKPQVAVLGATISNPEDLGLFLEEVTRRKYRVIRGKPFRVENRTYIVLGKNLREIWERLRREVERPELRGRIPPEVRVAMEKFDVFAEKPYFYLQFLESLGLEVPPIHPDYVEILKGYFEDDYVTIVFTKGISQAEEVLRDLKNKLGEGIPAATHHHLVPKEKREEIEEKTRKGFIKLLISPRTLSQGIDIGEVARVVHLGLPDDVREYYQREGRKGRRAELGYSETVIIPTGRWDRELLANGFEALKEWLNLGAEKTIINPRNLYLHLFLGLTKLLSPWFKEELSELEKEALEKAGLLSSDRVSLDYLRRVYEKINFYEYAPPYGIKRYLVKGGEEVALEPIGHCDLVERFQPGCIDYGEEAIVVSLEKAASTRRVARVIEKGFREIDFYQDDAFRLALEEYRYIKDGWGEKPNILRDILAGRISSYELCVVYVPSRGFGVYKKVPNRCIWTVRSEKPKSIRVGGETIVFYDRRNIYLPTPTGGEYRDFTYGYKFDVDPAENAELLKLALASLMIILRKRLGIAFETIMYDVVKVGETKYFNLHEPESAGLIDSIDWDTVRRAVEEYTFTPLDRILLSQIDELAYSTLVSYEFNWEVVRQEVLRVIDYIVAKKKLPLLVRGVRVKIPKPSKALKIGALYAFTEVSGEDSPRPVMIAGLSFFDGEDAYNVVESYPPIPYIKPPESLRSLEALIAEKVDYEDYKLVVESKDKTLEQLKKANLRTLVRVLENAEPGKLIDIREVGRPEWLRGLSLRDALVETGLLTPGVSIESVSLSITRVFEKGKMYPETKNVIEAFLGEQSRSLYLSYLLLTSSEVEKARTE
;
A
#
# COMPACT_ATOMS: atom_id res chain seq x y z
N MET A 1 32.32 -24.51 16.78
CA MET A 1 32.36 -25.09 15.43
C MET A 1 31.05 -24.76 14.74
N ARG A 2 31.06 -24.31 13.48
CA ARG A 2 29.80 -24.03 12.75
C ARG A 2 29.00 -25.31 12.52
N VAL A 3 27.71 -25.29 12.88
CA VAL A 3 26.79 -26.41 12.62
C VAL A 3 26.24 -26.30 11.20
N ASP A 4 26.27 -27.39 10.44
CA ASP A 4 25.61 -27.50 9.13
C ASP A 4 24.23 -28.13 9.29
N THR A 5 23.17 -27.39 8.94
CA THR A 5 21.79 -27.90 9.07
C THR A 5 21.56 -29.11 8.19
N LYS A 6 22.21 -29.21 7.02
CA LYS A 6 22.07 -30.36 6.13
C LYS A 6 22.49 -31.66 6.84
N ALA A 7 23.73 -31.69 7.32
CA ALA A 7 24.27 -32.83 8.06
C ALA A 7 23.47 -33.15 9.34
N LEU A 8 22.96 -32.12 10.03
CA LEU A 8 22.11 -32.30 11.21
C LEU A 8 20.80 -33.01 10.85
N LEU A 9 20.07 -32.54 9.83
CA LEU A 9 18.80 -33.11 9.41
C LEU A 9 18.95 -34.55 8.89
N GLU A 10 19.99 -34.81 8.09
CA GLU A 10 20.30 -36.15 7.59
C GLU A 10 20.59 -37.13 8.74
N ARG A 11 21.41 -36.73 9.73
CA ARG A 11 21.71 -37.54 10.91
C ARG A 11 20.48 -37.85 11.75
N LEU A 12 19.56 -36.90 11.85
CA LEU A 12 18.31 -37.05 12.60
C LEU A 12 17.20 -37.76 11.81
N GLY A 13 17.43 -38.14 10.55
CA GLY A 13 16.45 -38.86 9.72
C GLY A 13 15.33 -37.99 9.14
N TYR A 14 15.54 -36.68 9.04
CA TYR A 14 14.58 -35.76 8.43
C TYR A 14 14.75 -35.70 6.92
N LYS A 15 13.62 -35.69 6.21
CA LYS A 15 13.58 -35.28 4.80
C LYS A 15 13.25 -33.80 4.71
N TYR A 16 13.89 -33.14 3.75
CA TYR A 16 13.76 -31.70 3.54
C TYR A 16 13.93 -31.38 2.05
N TYR A 17 13.34 -30.25 1.64
CA TYR A 17 13.74 -29.57 0.42
C TYR A 17 14.90 -28.64 0.69
N TYR A 18 15.78 -28.49 -0.29
CA TYR A 18 17.00 -27.70 -0.21
C TYR A 18 17.17 -26.81 -1.44
N GLU A 19 17.38 -25.53 -1.20
CA GLU A 19 17.67 -24.54 -2.24
C GLU A 19 18.75 -23.57 -1.76
N VAL A 20 19.53 -23.05 -2.70
CA VAL A 20 20.60 -22.10 -2.45
C VAL A 20 20.29 -20.81 -3.18
N GLU A 21 20.16 -19.73 -2.43
CA GLU A 21 20.16 -18.37 -2.96
C GLU A 21 21.60 -17.87 -3.01
N GLU A 22 22.03 -17.37 -4.17
CA GLU A 22 23.38 -16.89 -4.39
C GLU A 22 23.69 -15.64 -3.55
N ALA A 23 24.98 -15.47 -3.21
CA ALA A 23 25.46 -14.27 -2.54
C ALA A 23 25.26 -13.02 -3.40
N SER A 24 24.87 -11.92 -2.78
CA SER A 24 24.77 -10.60 -3.41
C SER A 24 25.77 -9.66 -2.75
N ASN A 25 26.64 -9.06 -3.55
CA ASN A 25 27.58 -8.04 -3.08
C ASN A 25 27.17 -6.67 -3.63
N PRO A 26 27.20 -5.60 -2.82
CA PRO A 26 27.09 -4.24 -3.32
C PRO A 26 28.27 -3.93 -4.23
N ASP A 27 28.06 -3.07 -5.22
CA ASP A 27 29.15 -2.59 -6.06
C ASP A 27 30.01 -1.62 -5.24
N TYR A 28 31.31 -1.86 -5.15
CA TYR A 28 32.24 -1.01 -4.38
C TYR A 28 32.91 0.05 -5.26
N VAL A 29 33.37 1.14 -4.63
CA VAL A 29 34.26 2.13 -5.23
C VAL A 29 35.60 2.15 -4.49
N ASP A 30 36.66 2.59 -5.15
CA ASP A 30 38.00 2.69 -4.53
C ASP A 30 38.17 3.96 -3.70
N VAL A 31 37.23 4.20 -2.79
CA VAL A 31 37.21 5.30 -1.84
C VAL A 31 36.85 4.71 -0.49
N LYS A 32 37.61 5.00 0.55
CA LYS A 32 37.33 4.58 1.93
C LYS A 32 36.58 5.65 2.70
N PHE A 33 35.92 5.24 3.79
CA PHE A 33 35.25 6.18 4.70
C PHE A 33 36.22 7.24 5.26
N SER A 34 37.44 6.82 5.62
CA SER A 34 38.50 7.71 6.11
C SER A 34 39.05 8.68 5.04
N ASP A 35 38.94 8.34 3.76
CA ASP A 35 39.37 9.23 2.67
C ASP A 35 38.45 10.45 2.56
N LEU A 36 37.15 10.28 2.88
CA LEU A 36 36.17 11.37 2.88
C LEU A 36 36.11 12.12 4.23
N VAL A 37 36.15 11.38 5.33
CA VAL A 37 36.06 11.90 6.70
C VAL A 37 37.16 11.22 7.54
N PRO A 38 38.38 11.79 7.63
CA PRO A 38 39.54 11.26 8.34
C PRO A 38 39.28 10.93 9.82
N GLU A 39 38.31 11.57 10.45
CA GLU A 39 37.88 11.29 11.82
C GLU A 39 37.31 9.87 11.98
N PHE A 40 36.93 9.20 10.89
CA PHE A 40 36.59 7.76 10.91
C PHE A 40 37.80 6.85 11.13
N SER A 41 39.05 7.34 11.06
CA SER A 41 40.25 6.50 11.18
C SER A 41 40.31 5.73 12.50
N GLY A 42 39.71 6.26 13.58
CA GLY A 42 39.59 5.57 14.88
C GLY A 42 38.43 4.57 14.97
N LEU A 43 37.61 4.42 13.93
CA LEU A 43 36.47 3.51 13.88
C LEU A 43 36.71 2.37 12.89
N SER A 44 36.13 1.20 13.17
CA SER A 44 36.23 0.01 12.30
C SER A 44 35.72 0.24 10.87
N ILE A 45 34.82 1.21 10.68
CA ILE A 45 34.30 1.57 9.36
C ILE A 45 35.29 2.38 8.52
N GLY A 46 36.25 3.09 9.14
CA GLY A 46 37.15 4.02 8.46
C GLY A 46 37.99 3.39 7.35
N GLY A 47 38.44 2.14 7.55
CA GLY A 47 39.22 1.40 6.56
C GLY A 47 38.40 0.72 5.46
N LYS A 48 37.06 0.70 5.56
CA LYS A 48 36.17 0.04 4.60
C LYS A 48 35.98 0.90 3.35
N ARG A 49 35.86 0.26 2.18
CA ARG A 49 35.47 0.92 0.92
C ARG A 49 33.99 1.29 0.93
N LEU A 50 33.66 2.41 0.30
CA LEU A 50 32.28 2.83 0.08
C LEU A 50 31.60 1.92 -0.95
N TYR A 51 30.29 1.78 -0.80
CA TYR A 51 29.46 1.29 -1.87
C TYR A 51 29.23 2.40 -2.92
N ARG A 52 29.08 2.01 -4.18
CA ARG A 52 28.83 2.92 -5.30
C ARG A 52 27.60 3.80 -5.05
N HIS A 53 26.50 3.20 -4.61
CA HIS A 53 25.27 3.95 -4.30
C HIS A 53 25.43 4.92 -3.12
N GLN A 54 26.36 4.68 -2.19
CA GLN A 54 26.67 5.63 -1.11
C GLN A 54 27.40 6.86 -1.66
N LEU A 55 28.39 6.65 -2.54
CA LEU A 55 29.12 7.74 -3.18
C LEU A 55 28.22 8.54 -4.11
N GLU A 56 27.42 7.89 -4.96
CA GLU A 56 26.49 8.57 -5.87
C GLU A 56 25.46 9.42 -5.10
N ALA A 57 24.98 8.92 -3.95
CA ALA A 57 24.06 9.67 -3.10
C ALA A 57 24.73 10.87 -2.43
N LEU A 58 25.98 10.71 -1.97
CA LEU A 58 26.79 11.81 -1.44
C LEU A 58 27.02 12.89 -2.51
N GLU A 59 27.34 12.51 -3.74
CA GLU A 59 27.55 13.42 -4.87
C GLU A 59 26.28 14.17 -5.24
N ALA A 60 25.15 13.46 -5.37
CA ALA A 60 23.85 14.07 -5.62
C ALA A 60 23.49 15.08 -4.52
N LEU A 61 23.71 14.70 -3.24
CA LEU A 61 23.47 15.60 -2.12
C LEU A 61 24.38 16.85 -2.18
N LYS A 62 25.66 16.68 -2.50
CA LYS A 62 26.61 17.79 -2.70
C LYS A 62 26.22 18.72 -3.84
N ASN A 63 25.62 18.19 -4.90
CA ASN A 63 25.10 18.98 -6.02
C ASN A 63 23.79 19.72 -5.68
N GLY A 64 23.24 19.53 -4.47
CA GLY A 64 22.00 20.14 -4.06
C GLY A 64 20.74 19.43 -4.58
N GLU A 65 20.88 18.20 -5.12
CA GLU A 65 19.80 17.37 -5.65
C GLU A 65 19.07 16.60 -4.53
N ASN A 66 17.77 16.38 -4.66
CA ASN A 66 17.06 15.38 -3.86
C ASN A 66 17.53 13.97 -4.20
N VAL A 67 17.51 13.07 -3.24
CA VAL A 67 17.93 11.68 -3.43
C VAL A 67 16.78 10.73 -3.16
N ILE A 68 16.58 9.78 -4.06
CA ILE A 68 15.72 8.62 -3.86
C ILE A 68 16.62 7.38 -3.94
N LEU A 69 17.00 6.84 -2.78
CA LEU A 69 17.88 5.68 -2.68
C LEU A 69 17.06 4.40 -2.49
N ILE A 70 17.00 3.60 -3.54
CA ILE A 70 16.31 2.30 -3.57
C ILE A 70 17.34 1.20 -3.31
N SER A 71 17.34 0.64 -2.11
CA SER A 71 18.22 -0.48 -1.76
C SER A 71 17.66 -1.31 -0.61
N GLY A 72 17.99 -2.60 -0.59
CA GLY A 72 17.55 -3.52 0.46
C GLY A 72 18.14 -3.21 1.85
N THR A 73 17.80 -4.03 2.84
CA THR A 73 18.40 -3.95 4.18
C THR A 73 19.89 -4.31 4.14
N GLY A 74 20.67 -3.74 5.06
CA GLY A 74 22.11 -4.04 5.17
C GLY A 74 23.02 -3.38 4.11
N SER A 75 22.50 -2.57 3.19
CA SER A 75 23.28 -1.90 2.14
C SER A 75 23.90 -0.56 2.56
N GLY A 76 23.87 -0.19 3.84
CA GLY A 76 24.47 1.05 4.32
C GLY A 76 23.77 2.32 3.82
N LYS A 77 22.43 2.31 3.71
CA LYS A 77 21.61 3.48 3.33
C LYS A 77 21.77 4.67 4.27
N THR A 78 21.91 4.41 5.58
CA THR A 78 22.20 5.45 6.58
C THR A 78 23.52 6.16 6.27
N GLU A 79 24.52 5.39 5.82
CA GLU A 79 25.79 5.82 5.24
C GLU A 79 25.67 7.02 4.29
N ALA A 80 24.75 6.88 3.33
CA ALA A 80 24.63 7.75 2.17
C ALA A 80 24.38 9.22 2.56
N TRP A 81 23.46 9.48 3.49
CA TRP A 81 23.12 10.84 3.89
C TRP A 81 23.95 11.34 5.08
N VAL A 82 24.37 10.46 6.00
CA VAL A 82 25.19 10.89 7.15
C VAL A 82 26.55 11.40 6.68
N LEU A 83 27.16 10.74 5.68
CA LEU A 83 28.42 11.20 5.10
C LEU A 83 28.33 12.63 4.55
N TYR A 84 27.21 12.99 3.94
CA TYR A 84 26.95 14.36 3.47
C TYR A 84 26.91 15.36 4.63
N VAL A 85 26.20 15.02 5.70
CA VAL A 85 26.10 15.89 6.89
C VAL A 85 27.47 16.11 7.52
N LEU A 86 28.28 15.06 7.66
CA LEU A 86 29.62 15.15 8.22
C LEU A 86 30.55 16.00 7.33
N ASP A 87 30.55 15.79 6.01
CA ASP A 87 31.35 16.57 5.06
C ASP A 87 31.02 18.07 5.11
N GLN A 88 29.72 18.41 5.16
CA GLN A 88 29.28 19.81 5.25
C GLN A 88 29.68 20.47 6.57
N VAL A 89 29.51 19.79 7.70
CA VAL A 89 29.94 20.32 9.01
C VAL A 89 31.45 20.55 9.04
N ARG A 90 32.26 19.65 8.47
CA ARG A 90 33.73 19.82 8.39
C ARG A 90 34.13 21.04 7.56
N ARG A 91 33.35 21.38 6.54
CA ARG A 91 33.54 22.60 5.73
C ARG A 91 33.07 23.88 6.43
N GLY A 92 32.54 23.78 7.65
CA GLY A 92 32.01 24.91 8.41
C GLY A 92 30.59 25.33 8.01
N THR A 93 29.89 24.54 7.18
CA THR A 93 28.50 24.80 6.82
C THR A 93 27.57 24.43 7.97
N PRO A 94 26.81 25.38 8.55
CA PRO A 94 25.81 25.03 9.55
C PRO A 94 24.62 24.33 8.87
N LEU A 95 24.21 23.19 9.44
CA LEU A 95 23.08 22.40 8.94
C LEU A 95 22.06 22.11 10.04
N LYS A 96 20.78 22.03 9.67
CA LYS A 96 19.72 21.38 10.45
C LYS A 96 19.13 20.22 9.66
N VAL A 97 19.08 19.07 10.32
CA VAL A 97 18.63 17.81 9.74
C VAL A 97 17.50 17.24 10.58
N ILE A 98 16.41 16.84 9.92
CA ILE A 98 15.39 15.98 10.49
C ILE A 98 15.47 14.63 9.78
N ALA A 99 15.62 13.55 10.52
CA ALA A 99 15.52 12.19 9.99
C ALA A 99 14.31 11.48 10.59
N VAL A 100 13.44 11.00 9.69
CA VAL A 100 12.17 10.36 10.02
C VAL A 100 12.32 8.86 9.80
N TYR A 101 12.07 8.10 10.86
CA TYR A 101 12.07 6.65 10.86
C TYR A 101 10.68 6.13 11.21
N PRO A 102 10.22 4.98 10.67
CA PRO A 102 8.87 4.49 10.94
C PRO A 102 8.62 4.19 12.41
N THR A 103 9.52 3.42 13.03
CA THR A 103 9.53 3.32 14.49
C THR A 103 10.94 3.51 15.02
N LEU A 104 11.04 4.27 16.10
CA LEU A 104 12.33 4.52 16.75
C LEU A 104 12.87 3.29 17.47
N ALA A 105 11.99 2.36 17.86
CA ALA A 105 12.38 1.05 18.37
C ALA A 105 13.08 0.22 17.29
N LEU A 106 12.55 0.23 16.05
CA LEU A 106 13.15 -0.41 14.87
C LEU A 106 14.49 0.20 14.48
N ALA A 107 14.60 1.53 14.64
CA ALA A 107 15.73 2.31 14.16
C ALA A 107 16.86 2.49 15.18
N ASN A 108 16.80 1.83 16.35
CA ASN A 108 17.72 2.09 17.46
C ASN A 108 19.20 1.91 17.08
N ASP A 109 19.53 0.92 16.26
CA ASP A 109 20.89 0.71 15.77
C ASP A 109 21.35 1.85 14.86
N GLN A 110 20.51 2.28 13.92
CA GLN A 110 20.78 3.43 13.05
C GLN A 110 20.96 4.70 13.90
N VAL A 111 20.09 4.93 14.89
CA VAL A 111 20.17 6.05 15.84
C VAL A 111 21.49 6.03 16.62
N LYS A 112 21.91 4.88 17.15
CA LYS A 112 23.21 4.73 17.85
C LYS A 112 24.39 5.03 16.92
N ARG A 113 24.35 4.54 15.68
CA ARG A 113 25.40 4.82 14.68
C ARG A 113 25.47 6.31 14.36
N ILE A 114 24.32 6.95 14.11
CA ILE A 114 24.26 8.40 13.86
C ILE A 114 24.80 9.17 15.07
N ALA A 115 24.45 8.77 16.31
CA ALA A 115 24.98 9.38 17.52
C ALA A 115 26.52 9.26 17.61
N ASN A 116 27.05 8.07 17.34
CA ASN A 116 28.50 7.81 17.33
C ASN A 116 29.21 8.67 16.27
N TYR A 117 28.68 8.71 15.04
CA TYR A 117 29.23 9.50 13.94
C TYR A 117 29.15 11.00 14.22
N SER A 118 28.04 11.47 14.81
CA SER A 118 27.88 12.86 15.24
C SER A 118 28.88 13.24 16.33
N GLY A 119 29.21 12.31 17.22
CA GLY A 119 30.19 12.49 18.29
C GLY A 119 31.61 12.79 17.79
N LEU A 120 32.00 12.25 16.62
CA LEU A 120 33.32 12.49 16.01
C LEU A 120 33.61 13.99 15.77
N LEU A 121 32.57 14.74 15.39
CA LEU A 121 32.66 16.17 15.09
C LEU A 121 31.93 17.03 16.12
N LYS A 122 31.54 16.46 17.27
CA LYS A 122 30.75 17.12 18.33
C LYS A 122 29.48 17.79 17.81
N ILE A 123 28.82 17.17 16.83
CA ILE A 123 27.55 17.64 16.28
C ILE A 123 26.44 17.35 17.28
N GLY A 124 25.65 18.38 17.62
CA GLY A 124 24.50 18.21 18.50
C GLY A 124 23.47 17.25 17.88
N PHE A 125 23.17 16.16 18.57
CA PHE A 125 22.27 15.10 18.11
C PHE A 125 21.22 14.80 19.19
N THR A 126 19.98 14.55 18.78
CA THR A 126 18.94 14.06 19.70
C THR A 126 17.93 13.16 19.00
N GLN A 127 17.29 12.31 19.80
CA GLN A 127 16.17 11.47 19.40
C GLN A 127 14.90 11.95 20.11
N LEU A 128 13.80 12.16 19.38
CA LEU A 128 12.54 12.65 19.92
C LEU A 128 11.35 11.77 19.52
N ASP A 129 10.53 11.46 20.52
CA ASP A 129 9.18 10.94 20.39
C ASP A 129 8.30 11.43 21.55
N SER A 130 7.03 11.06 21.53
CA SER A 130 6.07 11.43 22.56
C SER A 130 6.46 10.94 23.97
N ILE A 131 7.12 9.78 24.10
CA ILE A 131 7.51 9.20 25.39
C ILE A 131 8.71 9.97 25.95
N ARG A 132 9.73 10.19 25.12
CA ARG A 132 10.97 10.87 25.45
C ARG A 132 10.73 12.35 25.74
N VAL A 133 9.84 13.00 24.98
CA VAL A 133 9.42 14.37 25.29
C VAL A 133 8.71 14.45 26.64
N LYS A 134 7.80 13.52 26.98
CA LYS A 134 7.18 13.47 28.32
C LYS A 134 8.21 13.31 29.43
N ARG A 135 9.21 12.44 29.25
CA ARG A 135 10.31 12.25 30.22
C ARG A 135 11.17 13.51 30.38
N LEU A 136 11.62 14.11 29.27
CA LEU A 136 12.48 15.29 29.28
C LEU A 136 11.75 16.55 29.76
N SER A 137 10.44 16.64 29.53
CA SER A 137 9.61 17.76 29.96
C SER A 137 9.45 17.84 31.49
N ALA A 138 9.82 16.79 32.24
CA ALA A 138 9.92 16.85 33.70
C ALA A 138 10.92 17.93 34.17
N GLY A 139 11.94 18.25 33.36
CA GLY A 139 12.88 19.34 33.61
C GLY A 139 12.40 20.74 33.17
N GLY A 140 11.14 20.86 32.73
CA GLY A 140 10.52 22.08 32.24
C GLY A 140 10.68 22.30 30.73
N ARG A 141 9.59 22.74 30.07
CA ARG A 141 9.55 22.96 28.60
C ARG A 141 10.61 23.95 28.11
N ARG A 142 10.89 25.01 28.87
CA ARG A 142 11.88 26.03 28.50
C ARG A 142 13.28 25.43 28.36
N ARG A 143 13.69 24.60 29.31
CA ARG A 143 14.97 23.89 29.28
C ARG A 143 15.07 22.96 28.06
N LEU A 144 14.00 22.21 27.76
CA LEU A 144 13.96 21.34 26.58
C LEU A 144 14.15 22.15 25.28
N VAL A 145 13.48 23.30 25.15
CA VAL A 145 13.63 24.18 23.97
C VAL A 145 15.06 24.74 23.88
N GLU A 146 15.67 25.14 25.00
CA GLU A 146 17.06 25.60 25.05
C GLU A 146 18.06 24.49 24.67
N GLU A 147 17.85 23.26 25.13
CA GLU A 147 18.66 22.09 24.75
C GLU A 147 18.51 21.78 23.25
N LEU A 148 17.28 21.81 22.71
CA LEU A 148 17.02 21.62 21.29
C LEU A 148 17.63 22.71 20.41
N GLY A 149 17.81 23.94 20.93
CA GLY A 149 18.51 25.01 20.22
C GLY A 149 19.98 24.69 19.89
N LYS A 150 20.60 23.77 20.65
CA LYS A 150 21.99 23.33 20.45
C LYS A 150 22.10 22.14 19.49
N VAL A 151 20.99 21.49 19.19
CA VAL A 151 20.93 20.30 18.34
C VAL A 151 20.96 20.70 16.86
N LYS A 152 21.65 19.89 16.04
CA LYS A 152 21.71 20.00 14.57
C LYS A 152 21.03 18.84 13.86
N ILE A 153 21.00 17.66 14.48
CA ILE A 153 20.35 16.46 13.93
C ILE A 153 19.26 15.99 14.90
N VAL A 154 18.02 15.94 14.41
CA VAL A 154 16.88 15.38 15.13
C VAL A 154 16.45 14.10 14.43
N VAL A 155 16.46 12.98 15.15
CA VAL A 155 15.83 11.74 14.71
C VAL A 155 14.47 11.59 15.38
N THR A 156 13.42 11.36 14.59
CA THR A 156 12.04 11.28 15.06
C THR A 156 11.24 10.23 14.30
N ASN A 157 10.02 9.98 14.73
CA ASN A 157 8.99 9.26 13.96
C ASN A 157 7.99 10.25 13.33
N PRO A 158 7.26 9.83 12.28
CA PRO A 158 6.35 10.72 11.56
C PRO A 158 5.11 11.12 12.36
N ALA A 159 4.64 10.28 13.29
CA ALA A 159 3.50 10.61 14.15
C ALA A 159 3.80 11.79 15.09
N PHE A 160 5.02 11.82 15.66
CA PHE A 160 5.49 12.94 16.44
C PHE A 160 5.70 14.18 15.57
N LEU A 161 6.35 14.02 14.40
CA LEU A 161 6.60 15.12 13.47
C LEU A 161 5.30 15.80 13.02
N LEU A 162 4.30 15.02 12.59
CA LEU A 162 2.99 15.53 12.19
C LEU A 162 2.33 16.32 13.34
N ASN A 163 2.32 15.75 14.54
CA ASN A 163 1.68 16.39 15.69
C ASN A 163 2.39 17.68 16.15
N ASP A 164 3.72 17.71 16.11
CA ASP A 164 4.48 18.91 16.40
C ASP A 164 4.33 19.97 15.29
N LEU A 165 4.25 19.55 14.02
CA LEU A 165 3.98 20.43 12.89
C LEU A 165 2.57 21.02 12.93
N LYS A 166 1.54 20.24 13.28
CA LYS A 166 0.17 20.74 13.51
C LYS A 166 0.16 21.84 14.58
N LYS A 167 0.89 21.65 15.68
CA LYS A 167 1.08 22.69 16.71
C LYS A 167 1.76 23.93 16.15
N PHE A 168 2.81 23.78 15.35
CA PHE A 168 3.52 24.90 14.72
C PHE A 168 2.57 25.74 13.84
N LEU A 169 1.74 25.06 13.04
CA LEU A 169 0.79 25.67 12.11
C LEU A 169 -0.32 26.44 12.83
N ILE A 170 -0.75 26.01 14.02
CA ILE A 170 -1.74 26.75 14.82
C ILE A 170 -1.07 27.83 15.68
N THR A 171 0.02 27.52 16.35
CA THR A 171 0.77 28.44 17.22
C THR A 171 2.26 28.12 17.17
N GLN A 172 3.04 28.94 16.47
CA GLN A 172 4.45 28.65 16.15
C GLN A 172 5.30 28.27 17.38
N SER A 173 5.18 29.01 18.49
CA SER A 173 5.94 28.79 19.73
C SER A 173 5.55 27.54 20.51
N SER A 174 4.40 26.93 20.18
CA SER A 174 3.92 25.69 20.81
C SER A 174 4.60 24.43 20.25
N ALA A 175 5.27 24.53 19.10
CA ALA A 175 6.06 23.45 18.52
C ALA A 175 7.50 23.43 19.06
N LEU A 176 7.97 22.22 19.39
CA LEU A 176 9.35 22.01 19.85
C LEU A 176 10.35 22.16 18.71
N LEU A 177 9.98 21.76 17.49
CA LEU A 177 10.86 21.78 16.33
C LEU A 177 10.70 23.02 15.45
N HIS A 178 10.04 24.09 15.92
CA HIS A 178 9.81 25.32 15.14
C HIS A 178 11.11 25.88 14.52
N ASN A 179 12.23 25.84 15.26
CA ASN A 179 13.53 26.28 14.78
C ASN A 179 14.10 25.38 13.68
N PHE A 180 13.77 24.09 13.68
CA PHE A 180 14.14 23.17 12.62
C PHE A 180 13.27 23.43 11.38
N TYR A 181 11.96 23.60 11.53
CA TYR A 181 11.06 23.85 10.39
C TYR A 181 11.42 25.10 9.60
N LYS A 182 11.82 26.19 10.28
CA LYS A 182 12.24 27.43 9.59
C LYS A 182 13.59 27.27 8.89
N GLY A 183 14.58 26.64 9.52
CA GLY A 183 15.94 26.55 8.99
C GLY A 183 16.36 25.16 8.52
N LEU A 184 15.47 24.37 7.92
CA LEU A 184 15.74 22.98 7.56
C LEU A 184 16.63 22.91 6.32
N ASP A 185 17.78 22.22 6.41
CA ASP A 185 18.67 22.03 5.28
C ASP A 185 18.45 20.66 4.62
N LEU A 186 18.22 19.61 5.42
CA LEU A 186 17.98 18.25 4.94
C LEU A 186 16.85 17.56 5.71
N LEU A 187 15.91 16.97 4.97
CA LEU A 187 14.92 16.02 5.50
C LEU A 187 15.24 14.62 4.98
N VAL A 188 15.38 13.66 5.89
CA VAL A 188 15.59 12.26 5.56
C VAL A 188 14.32 11.48 5.90
N ILE A 189 13.83 10.67 4.97
CA ILE A 189 12.73 9.73 5.17
C ILE A 189 13.31 8.33 4.96
N ASP A 190 13.53 7.59 6.03
CA ASP A 190 14.01 6.22 5.94
C ASP A 190 12.83 5.23 5.90
N GLU A 191 13.06 4.09 5.24
CA GLU A 191 12.08 3.02 5.06
C GLU A 191 10.70 3.53 4.60
N ILE A 192 10.65 4.32 3.52
CA ILE A 192 9.37 4.85 2.99
C ILE A 192 8.37 3.72 2.65
N ASP A 193 8.88 2.55 2.28
CA ASP A 193 8.11 1.34 2.03
C ASP A 193 7.48 0.72 3.29
N PHE A 194 7.75 1.28 4.48
CA PHE A 194 7.04 0.90 5.70
C PHE A 194 5.58 1.38 5.69
N TYR A 195 5.33 2.55 5.12
CA TYR A 195 4.08 3.29 5.30
C TYR A 195 2.98 2.87 4.33
N GLY A 196 1.75 2.76 4.83
CA GLY A 196 0.56 2.58 4.01
C GLY A 196 0.18 3.85 3.23
N PRO A 197 -0.72 3.76 2.23
CA PRO A 197 -1.04 4.88 1.33
C PRO A 197 -1.52 6.16 2.04
N ARG A 198 -2.39 6.06 3.06
CA ARG A 198 -2.86 7.22 3.85
C ARG A 198 -1.72 7.91 4.58
N SER A 199 -0.85 7.14 5.23
CA SER A 199 0.33 7.65 5.93
C SER A 199 1.32 8.30 4.96
N LEU A 200 1.50 7.73 3.76
CA LEU A 200 2.30 8.35 2.70
C LEU A 200 1.69 9.68 2.24
N ALA A 201 0.37 9.75 2.04
CA ALA A 201 -0.32 11.00 1.70
C ALA A 201 -0.03 12.10 2.74
N LEU A 202 -0.01 11.74 4.04
CA LEU A 202 0.38 12.66 5.11
C LEU A 202 1.87 13.02 5.11
N LEU A 203 2.79 12.10 4.78
CA LEU A 203 4.21 12.42 4.61
C LEU A 203 4.44 13.41 3.47
N LEU A 204 3.77 13.20 2.34
CA LEU A 204 3.81 14.12 1.20
C LEU A 204 3.21 15.48 1.59
N ALA A 205 2.15 15.52 2.40
CA ALA A 205 1.62 16.78 2.91
C ALA A 205 2.61 17.50 3.85
N ILE A 206 3.29 16.77 4.74
CA ILE A 206 4.37 17.29 5.58
C ILE A 206 5.49 17.88 4.70
N LEU A 207 5.92 17.17 3.67
CA LEU A 207 6.91 17.64 2.70
C LEU A 207 6.47 18.96 2.04
N LYS A 208 5.23 19.03 1.55
CA LYS A 208 4.65 20.25 0.95
C LYS A 208 4.64 21.42 1.91
N ILE A 209 4.29 21.20 3.18
CA ILE A 209 4.29 22.24 4.21
C ILE A 209 5.73 22.68 4.50
N LEU A 210 6.66 21.76 4.75
CA LEU A 210 8.05 22.07 5.07
C LEU A 210 8.75 22.82 3.93
N GLY A 211 8.49 22.44 2.67
CA GLY A 211 9.00 23.15 1.50
C GLY A 211 8.50 24.60 1.40
N LYS A 212 7.39 24.94 2.05
CA LYS A 212 6.81 26.30 2.06
C LYS A 212 7.21 27.12 3.29
N VAL A 213 7.23 26.51 4.48
CA VAL A 213 7.48 27.23 5.74
C VAL A 213 8.96 27.38 6.07
N SER A 214 9.84 26.61 5.43
CA SER A 214 11.27 26.76 5.63
C SER A 214 11.82 27.94 4.83
N ASP A 215 12.62 28.76 5.51
CA ASP A 215 13.33 29.93 4.96
C ASP A 215 14.30 29.53 3.84
N LYS A 216 14.83 28.30 3.91
CA LYS A 216 15.60 27.67 2.84
C LYS A 216 14.76 26.54 2.26
N LYS A 217 14.85 26.32 0.95
CA LYS A 217 14.23 25.12 0.36
C LYS A 217 15.00 23.87 0.79
N PRO A 218 14.43 23.00 1.64
CA PRO A 218 15.14 21.87 2.18
C PRO A 218 15.42 20.86 1.07
N GLN A 219 16.56 20.19 1.17
CA GLN A 219 16.87 19.03 0.36
C GLN A 219 16.21 17.80 0.98
N VAL A 220 15.79 16.83 0.17
CA VAL A 220 15.11 15.63 0.66
C VAL A 220 15.85 14.37 0.23
N ALA A 221 16.09 13.47 1.18
CA ALA A 221 16.63 12.14 0.93
C ALA A 221 15.59 11.09 1.36
N VAL A 222 15.03 10.37 0.40
CA VAL A 222 14.10 9.26 0.62
C VAL A 222 14.84 7.94 0.43
N LEU A 223 14.73 7.05 1.41
CA LEU A 223 15.38 5.75 1.42
C LEU A 223 14.31 4.66 1.50
N GLY A 224 14.42 3.62 0.68
CA GLY A 224 13.46 2.53 0.68
C GLY A 224 13.93 1.33 -0.14
N ALA A 225 13.15 0.26 -0.13
CA ALA A 225 13.46 -0.96 -0.91
C ALA A 225 12.51 -1.18 -2.09
N THR A 226 11.22 -0.82 -1.96
CA THR A 226 10.14 -1.33 -2.85
C THR A 226 9.25 -0.22 -3.41
N ILE A 227 9.86 0.94 -3.69
CA ILE A 227 9.18 2.10 -4.30
C ILE A 227 8.74 1.74 -5.72
N SER A 228 7.43 1.88 -6.00
CA SER A 228 6.82 1.45 -7.26
C SER A 228 7.03 2.40 -8.44
N ASN A 229 6.99 3.70 -8.16
CA ASN A 229 7.08 4.82 -9.09
C ASN A 229 8.04 5.90 -8.56
N PRO A 230 9.34 5.62 -8.45
CA PRO A 230 10.31 6.58 -7.91
C PRO A 230 10.41 7.88 -8.73
N GLU A 231 10.06 7.84 -10.01
CA GLU A 231 10.00 9.01 -10.89
C GLU A 231 8.91 9.99 -10.46
N ASP A 232 7.70 9.51 -10.16
CA ASP A 232 6.60 10.35 -9.67
C ASP A 232 6.93 11.01 -8.33
N LEU A 233 7.58 10.26 -7.43
CA LEU A 233 8.11 10.82 -6.19
C LEU A 233 9.19 11.87 -6.48
N GLY A 234 10.08 11.61 -7.45
CA GLY A 234 11.11 12.55 -7.87
C GLY A 234 10.55 13.87 -8.36
N LEU A 235 9.59 13.81 -9.28
CA LEU A 235 8.87 14.98 -9.81
C LEU A 235 8.16 15.76 -8.69
N PHE A 236 7.50 15.05 -7.77
CA PHE A 236 6.90 15.66 -6.60
C PHE A 236 7.93 16.37 -5.72
N LEU A 237 9.07 15.75 -5.44
CA LEU A 237 10.13 16.36 -4.63
C LEU A 237 10.72 17.59 -5.32
N GLU A 238 10.88 17.55 -6.64
CA GLU A 238 11.34 18.70 -7.43
C GLU A 238 10.34 19.86 -7.40
N GLU A 239 9.04 19.60 -7.50
CA GLU A 239 7.98 20.61 -7.31
C GLU A 239 8.07 21.28 -5.94
N VAL A 240 8.18 20.47 -4.88
CA VAL A 240 8.15 20.92 -3.47
C VAL A 240 9.40 21.70 -3.09
N THR A 241 10.57 21.18 -3.48
CA THR A 241 11.87 21.70 -3.05
C THR A 241 12.50 22.66 -4.05
N ARG A 242 12.01 22.71 -5.30
CA ARG A 242 12.64 23.43 -6.42
C ARG A 242 14.09 23.00 -6.67
N ARG A 243 14.37 21.72 -6.42
CA ARG A 243 15.68 21.08 -6.62
C ARG A 243 15.50 19.85 -7.50
N LYS A 244 16.43 19.63 -8.43
CA LYS A 244 16.50 18.39 -9.22
C LYS A 244 16.58 17.17 -8.29
N TYR A 245 16.23 15.99 -8.79
CA TYR A 245 16.35 14.75 -8.04
C TYR A 245 17.20 13.71 -8.77
N ARG A 246 17.68 12.71 -8.02
CA ARG A 246 18.36 11.53 -8.56
C ARG A 246 17.81 10.26 -7.92
N VAL A 247 17.41 9.31 -8.77
CA VAL A 247 17.05 7.96 -8.36
C VAL A 247 18.31 7.10 -8.41
N ILE A 248 18.67 6.51 -7.27
CA ILE A 248 19.89 5.74 -7.08
C ILE A 248 19.48 4.34 -6.63
N ARG A 249 20.02 3.30 -7.27
CA ARG A 249 19.73 1.90 -6.94
C ARG A 249 20.99 1.24 -6.40
N GLY A 250 20.86 0.50 -5.29
CA GLY A 250 21.97 -0.22 -4.67
C GLY A 250 21.62 -1.67 -4.40
N LYS A 251 22.55 -2.59 -4.69
CA LYS A 251 22.40 -4.02 -4.34
C LYS A 251 22.59 -4.23 -2.84
N PRO A 252 21.76 -5.06 -2.17
CA PRO A 252 21.98 -5.41 -0.78
C PRO A 252 23.18 -6.34 -0.64
N PHE A 253 23.91 -6.23 0.48
CA PHE A 253 24.88 -7.24 0.87
C PHE A 253 24.15 -8.44 1.47
N ARG A 254 24.39 -9.62 0.93
CA ARG A 254 23.93 -10.91 1.44
C ARG A 254 24.98 -11.97 1.12
N VAL A 255 25.34 -12.78 2.09
CA VAL A 255 26.05 -14.04 1.82
C VAL A 255 25.11 -15.06 1.18
N GLU A 256 25.66 -16.15 0.66
CA GLU A 256 24.88 -17.31 0.20
C GLU A 256 23.86 -17.72 1.27
N ASN A 257 22.62 -17.97 0.90
CA ASN A 257 21.59 -18.43 1.82
C ASN A 257 21.13 -19.84 1.45
N ARG A 258 21.24 -20.77 2.38
CA ARG A 258 20.83 -22.17 2.23
C ARG A 258 19.50 -22.38 2.91
N THR A 259 18.46 -22.64 2.12
CA THR A 259 17.10 -22.80 2.62
C THR A 259 16.73 -24.27 2.73
N TYR A 260 16.27 -24.66 3.91
CA TYR A 260 15.79 -26.00 4.24
C TYR A 260 14.31 -25.93 4.63
N ILE A 261 13.46 -26.72 3.97
CA ILE A 261 12.05 -26.89 4.38
C ILE A 261 11.91 -28.31 4.91
N VAL A 262 11.67 -28.45 6.21
CA VAL A 262 11.60 -29.76 6.87
C VAL A 262 10.24 -30.40 6.60
N LEU A 263 10.23 -31.54 5.92
CA LEU A 263 9.00 -32.23 5.50
C LEU A 263 8.50 -33.22 6.53
N GLY A 264 9.42 -33.85 7.25
CA GLY A 264 9.08 -34.82 8.27
C GLY A 264 10.17 -35.84 8.50
N LYS A 265 10.04 -36.55 9.62
CA LYS A 265 10.95 -37.61 10.04
C LYS A 265 10.49 -38.96 9.47
N ASN A 266 11.43 -39.82 9.10
CA ASN A 266 11.16 -41.20 8.69
C ASN A 266 10.11 -41.36 7.57
N LEU A 267 10.05 -40.39 6.63
CA LEU A 267 9.05 -40.41 5.54
C LEU A 267 9.06 -41.71 4.73
N ARG A 268 10.21 -42.37 4.60
CA ARG A 268 10.34 -43.61 3.84
C ARG A 268 9.64 -44.79 4.52
N GLU A 269 9.77 -44.92 5.83
CA GLU A 269 9.07 -45.94 6.62
C GLU A 269 7.55 -45.73 6.56
N ILE A 270 7.12 -44.47 6.64
CA ILE A 270 5.71 -44.08 6.54
C ILE A 270 5.17 -44.42 5.15
N TRP A 271 5.90 -44.09 4.09
CA TRP A 271 5.54 -44.41 2.72
C TRP A 271 5.41 -45.93 2.49
N GLU A 272 6.36 -46.74 2.99
CA GLU A 272 6.30 -48.20 2.87
C GLU A 272 5.08 -48.79 3.57
N ARG A 273 4.72 -48.26 4.75
CA ARG A 273 3.49 -48.65 5.46
C ARG A 273 2.24 -48.28 4.65
N LEU A 274 2.15 -47.04 4.17
CA LEU A 274 0.98 -46.55 3.45
C LEU A 274 0.77 -47.23 2.10
N ARG A 275 1.86 -47.55 1.38
CA ARG A 275 1.78 -48.30 0.13
C ARG A 275 1.04 -49.64 0.31
N ARG A 276 1.33 -50.38 1.38
CA ARG A 276 0.65 -51.66 1.69
C ARG A 276 -0.84 -51.47 1.98
N GLU A 277 -1.20 -50.37 2.65
CA GLU A 277 -2.59 -50.01 2.91
C GLU A 277 -3.35 -49.67 1.62
N VAL A 278 -2.71 -48.97 0.69
CA VAL A 278 -3.30 -48.56 -0.59
C VAL A 278 -3.51 -49.74 -1.56
N GLU A 279 -2.73 -50.82 -1.42
CA GLU A 279 -2.87 -52.05 -2.21
C GLU A 279 -4.09 -52.89 -1.81
N ARG A 280 -4.77 -52.56 -0.70
CA ARG A 280 -6.00 -53.23 -0.26
C ARG A 280 -7.11 -53.15 -1.33
N PRO A 281 -7.81 -54.27 -1.64
CA PRO A 281 -8.81 -54.31 -2.72
C PRO A 281 -9.90 -53.23 -2.62
N GLU A 282 -10.30 -52.86 -1.40
CA GLU A 282 -11.37 -51.90 -1.11
C GLU A 282 -11.00 -50.47 -1.52
N LEU A 283 -9.71 -50.16 -1.60
CA LEU A 283 -9.21 -48.83 -1.93
C LEU A 283 -8.75 -48.70 -3.37
N ARG A 284 -8.35 -49.80 -4.03
CA ARG A 284 -7.69 -49.80 -5.35
C ARG A 284 -8.45 -49.00 -6.45
N GLY A 285 -9.79 -49.02 -6.41
CA GLY A 285 -10.65 -48.27 -7.35
C GLY A 285 -10.83 -46.78 -7.03
N ARG A 286 -10.47 -46.34 -5.82
CA ARG A 286 -10.61 -44.95 -5.34
C ARG A 286 -9.33 -44.14 -5.46
N ILE A 287 -8.21 -44.77 -5.85
CA ILE A 287 -6.88 -44.16 -5.94
C ILE A 287 -6.64 -43.58 -7.34
N PRO A 288 -6.48 -42.24 -7.48
CA PRO A 288 -6.15 -41.59 -8.73
C PRO A 288 -4.78 -42.02 -9.28
N PRO A 289 -4.55 -41.88 -10.60
CA PRO A 289 -3.25 -42.17 -11.22
C PRO A 289 -2.08 -41.46 -10.55
N GLU A 290 -2.18 -40.16 -10.21
CA GLU A 290 -1.06 -39.44 -9.60
C GLU A 290 -0.69 -39.97 -8.22
N VAL A 291 -1.67 -40.43 -7.43
CA VAL A 291 -1.44 -41.02 -6.11
C VAL A 291 -0.84 -42.42 -6.25
N ARG A 292 -1.30 -43.21 -7.24
CA ARG A 292 -0.74 -44.53 -7.52
C ARG A 292 0.75 -44.45 -7.85
N VAL A 293 1.13 -43.53 -8.74
CA VAL A 293 2.54 -43.31 -9.09
C VAL A 293 3.36 -42.91 -7.87
N ALA A 294 2.83 -42.05 -6.99
CA ALA A 294 3.50 -41.69 -5.75
C ALA A 294 3.64 -42.86 -4.76
N MET A 295 2.67 -43.77 -4.70
CA MET A 295 2.77 -44.98 -3.88
C MET A 295 3.75 -46.02 -4.47
N GLU A 296 4.06 -45.95 -5.76
CA GLU A 296 5.08 -46.80 -6.41
C GLU A 296 6.50 -46.22 -6.30
N LYS A 297 6.64 -44.89 -6.33
CA LYS A 297 7.91 -44.17 -6.32
C LYS A 297 8.03 -43.22 -5.12
N PHE A 298 8.94 -43.55 -4.20
CA PHE A 298 9.19 -42.73 -3.00
C PHE A 298 9.54 -41.28 -3.31
N ASP A 299 10.36 -41.02 -4.34
CA ASP A 299 10.79 -39.65 -4.67
C ASP A 299 9.59 -38.77 -5.06
N VAL A 300 8.62 -39.34 -5.81
CA VAL A 300 7.37 -38.63 -6.17
C VAL A 300 6.51 -38.37 -4.92
N PHE A 301 6.41 -39.34 -4.00
CA PHE A 301 5.73 -39.12 -2.72
C PHE A 301 6.39 -38.00 -1.89
N ALA A 302 7.72 -37.99 -1.85
CA ALA A 302 8.51 -37.04 -1.07
C ALA A 302 8.42 -35.60 -1.61
N GLU A 303 7.99 -35.39 -2.85
CA GLU A 303 7.72 -34.06 -3.40
C GLU A 303 6.51 -33.37 -2.75
N LYS A 304 5.46 -34.13 -2.40
CA LYS A 304 4.22 -33.60 -1.80
C LYS A 304 3.67 -34.49 -0.69
N PRO A 305 4.45 -34.82 0.36
CA PRO A 305 4.02 -35.80 1.36
C PRO A 305 2.73 -35.37 2.06
N TYR A 306 2.57 -34.08 2.38
CA TYR A 306 1.35 -33.56 2.99
C TYR A 306 0.11 -33.77 2.12
N PHE A 307 0.23 -33.62 0.79
CA PHE A 307 -0.88 -33.89 -0.14
C PHE A 307 -1.32 -35.34 -0.05
N TYR A 308 -0.37 -36.28 -0.20
CA TYR A 308 -0.68 -37.69 -0.24
C TYR A 308 -1.22 -38.18 1.11
N LEU A 309 -0.67 -37.71 2.22
CA LEU A 309 -1.19 -38.03 3.55
C LEU A 309 -2.63 -37.53 3.73
N GLN A 310 -2.91 -36.27 3.37
CA GLN A 310 -4.27 -35.72 3.48
C GLN A 310 -5.24 -36.42 2.53
N PHE A 311 -4.80 -36.78 1.32
CA PHE A 311 -5.62 -37.56 0.39
C PHE A 311 -5.96 -38.94 0.99
N LEU A 312 -4.98 -39.67 1.51
CA LEU A 312 -5.23 -40.98 2.12
C LEU A 312 -6.10 -40.88 3.37
N GLU A 313 -5.90 -39.84 4.19
CA GLU A 313 -6.76 -39.53 5.33
C GLU A 313 -8.21 -39.26 4.90
N SER A 314 -8.41 -38.61 3.75
CA SER A 314 -9.75 -38.37 3.19
C SER A 314 -10.47 -39.66 2.75
N LEU A 315 -9.72 -40.74 2.52
CA LEU A 315 -10.28 -42.07 2.29
C LEU A 315 -10.60 -42.84 3.58
N GLY A 316 -10.27 -42.26 4.74
CA GLY A 316 -10.48 -42.85 6.07
C GLY A 316 -9.29 -43.65 6.60
N LEU A 317 -8.12 -43.59 5.95
CA LEU A 317 -6.91 -44.26 6.44
C LEU A 317 -6.30 -43.51 7.62
N GLU A 318 -5.81 -44.26 8.61
CA GLU A 318 -4.98 -43.69 9.67
C GLU A 318 -3.57 -43.41 9.16
N VAL A 319 -3.24 -42.12 9.03
CA VAL A 319 -1.94 -41.66 8.58
C VAL A 319 -1.06 -41.26 9.76
N PRO A 320 0.19 -41.77 9.85
CA PRO A 320 1.13 -41.32 10.87
C PRO A 320 1.43 -39.82 10.72
N PRO A 321 1.48 -39.04 11.82
CA PRO A 321 1.87 -37.65 11.74
C PRO A 321 3.35 -37.54 11.34
N ILE A 322 3.66 -36.63 10.42
CA ILE A 322 5.02 -36.34 9.96
C ILE A 322 5.60 -35.07 10.59
N HIS A 323 5.02 -34.61 11.70
CA HIS A 323 5.41 -33.36 12.35
C HIS A 323 6.88 -33.41 12.82
N PRO A 324 7.71 -32.43 12.44
CA PRO A 324 9.07 -32.38 12.94
C PRO A 324 9.13 -32.13 14.45
N ASP A 325 9.98 -32.87 15.18
CA ASP A 325 10.30 -32.52 16.57
C ASP A 325 11.28 -31.34 16.55
N TYR A 326 10.72 -30.13 16.64
CA TYR A 326 11.50 -28.91 16.63
C TYR A 326 12.50 -28.85 17.78
N VAL A 327 12.25 -29.50 18.93
CA VAL A 327 13.19 -29.50 20.06
C VAL A 327 14.47 -30.26 19.71
N GLU A 328 14.34 -31.39 19.02
CA GLU A 328 15.49 -32.21 18.57
C GLU A 328 16.37 -31.43 17.57
N ILE A 329 15.74 -30.72 16.63
CA ILE A 329 16.44 -29.90 15.63
C ILE A 329 17.11 -28.70 16.31
N LEU A 330 16.37 -27.94 17.12
CA LEU A 330 16.87 -26.72 17.77
C LEU A 330 18.03 -27.01 18.73
N LYS A 331 17.99 -28.13 19.47
CA LYS A 331 19.09 -28.60 20.32
C LYS A 331 20.40 -28.71 19.54
N GLY A 332 20.34 -29.14 18.28
CA GLY A 332 21.52 -29.29 17.43
C GLY A 332 22.31 -27.99 17.20
N TYR A 333 21.70 -26.83 17.45
CA TYR A 333 22.32 -25.51 17.26
C TYR A 333 22.96 -24.94 18.53
N PHE A 334 22.89 -25.62 19.68
CA PHE A 334 23.53 -25.15 20.93
C PHE A 334 25.05 -25.09 20.86
N GLU A 335 25.66 -25.95 20.04
CA GLU A 335 27.12 -26.03 19.86
C GLU A 335 27.63 -25.12 18.72
N ASP A 336 26.73 -24.37 18.07
CA ASP A 336 27.09 -23.47 16.96
C ASP A 336 27.88 -22.26 17.46
N ASP A 337 28.87 -21.82 16.70
CA ASP A 337 29.61 -20.59 17.02
C ASP A 337 28.72 -19.36 16.90
N TYR A 338 27.73 -19.42 16.02
CA TYR A 338 26.84 -18.31 15.67
C TYR A 338 25.45 -18.40 16.31
N VAL A 339 24.73 -17.28 16.28
CA VAL A 339 23.38 -17.17 16.82
C VAL A 339 22.36 -17.69 15.81
N THR A 340 21.36 -18.41 16.30
CA THR A 340 20.16 -18.80 15.56
C THR A 340 18.94 -18.08 16.14
N ILE A 341 18.20 -17.37 15.27
CA ILE A 341 16.91 -16.76 15.65
C ILE A 341 15.79 -17.73 15.27
N VAL A 342 14.89 -17.99 16.21
CA VAL A 342 13.68 -18.79 15.99
C VAL A 342 12.47 -17.87 16.01
N PHE A 343 11.84 -17.69 14.85
CA PHE A 343 10.60 -16.94 14.73
C PHE A 343 9.39 -17.83 14.98
N THR A 344 8.48 -17.37 15.84
CA THR A 344 7.20 -18.02 16.17
C THR A 344 6.02 -17.15 15.71
N LYS A 345 4.79 -17.68 15.71
CA LYS A 345 3.58 -16.92 15.37
C LYS A 345 3.16 -15.93 16.46
N GLY A 346 3.46 -16.23 17.73
CA GLY A 346 3.02 -15.44 18.88
C GLY A 346 3.93 -15.57 20.10
N ILE A 347 3.69 -14.73 21.11
CA ILE A 347 4.45 -14.73 22.38
C ILE A 347 4.26 -16.06 23.10
N SER A 348 3.02 -16.55 23.19
CA SER A 348 2.72 -17.83 23.84
C SER A 348 3.51 -18.99 23.25
N GLN A 349 3.59 -19.07 21.92
CA GLN A 349 4.40 -20.10 21.25
C GLN A 349 5.90 -19.90 21.50
N ALA A 350 6.39 -18.67 21.61
CA ALA A 350 7.80 -18.42 21.94
C ALA A 350 8.14 -18.95 23.34
N GLU A 351 7.30 -18.66 24.33
CA GLU A 351 7.44 -19.15 25.70
C GLU A 351 7.26 -20.67 25.80
N GLU A 352 6.32 -21.24 25.04
CA GLU A 352 6.12 -22.69 24.93
C GLU A 352 7.38 -23.39 24.43
N VAL A 353 7.97 -22.91 23.33
CA VAL A 353 9.19 -23.49 22.77
C VAL A 353 10.34 -23.45 23.78
N LEU A 354 10.51 -22.34 24.51
CA LEU A 354 11.54 -22.22 25.54
C LEU A 354 11.27 -23.20 26.70
N ARG A 355 10.02 -23.30 27.14
CA ARG A 355 9.61 -24.23 28.20
C ARG A 355 9.85 -25.68 27.79
N ASP A 356 9.52 -26.06 26.55
CA ASP A 356 9.70 -27.41 26.04
C ASP A 356 11.18 -27.79 25.93
N LEU A 357 12.03 -26.84 25.51
CA LEU A 357 13.48 -27.00 25.53
C LEU A 357 13.99 -27.22 26.97
N LYS A 358 13.56 -26.39 27.93
CA LYS A 358 13.95 -26.51 29.34
C LYS A 358 13.48 -27.81 29.99
N ASN A 359 12.25 -28.22 29.72
CA ASN A 359 11.69 -29.46 30.26
C ASN A 359 12.45 -30.69 29.75
N LYS A 360 12.83 -30.71 28.47
CA LYS A 360 13.56 -31.84 27.88
C LYS A 360 15.07 -31.81 28.18
N LEU A 361 15.68 -30.64 28.38
CA LEU A 361 17.16 -30.47 28.38
C LEU A 361 17.74 -29.82 29.66
N GLY A 362 16.90 -29.32 30.57
CA GLY A 362 17.28 -28.62 31.80
C GLY A 362 17.24 -27.08 31.71
N GLU A 363 17.33 -26.40 32.86
CA GLU A 363 17.23 -24.93 32.96
C GLU A 363 18.45 -24.16 32.43
N GLY A 364 19.64 -24.78 32.38
CA GLY A 364 20.91 -24.15 32.02
C GLY A 364 21.20 -24.05 30.52
N ILE A 365 20.19 -24.12 29.66
CA ILE A 365 20.36 -24.12 28.21
C ILE A 365 20.71 -22.73 27.65
N PRO A 366 21.49 -22.62 26.56
CA PRO A 366 21.86 -21.35 25.93
C PRO A 366 20.72 -20.81 25.05
N ALA A 367 19.50 -20.70 25.60
CA ALA A 367 18.30 -20.25 24.91
C ALA A 367 17.51 -19.22 25.73
N ALA A 368 16.93 -18.22 25.07
CA ALA A 368 16.08 -17.22 25.71
C ALA A 368 14.97 -16.74 24.78
N THR A 369 13.87 -16.27 25.37
CA THR A 369 12.79 -15.58 24.67
C THR A 369 13.04 -14.07 24.63
N HIS A 370 12.55 -13.44 23.57
CA HIS A 370 12.62 -11.99 23.40
C HIS A 370 11.33 -11.46 22.81
N HIS A 371 10.59 -10.67 23.59
CA HIS A 371 9.36 -9.99 23.20
C HIS A 371 9.10 -8.77 24.10
N HIS A 372 8.10 -7.96 23.75
CA HIS A 372 7.87 -6.65 24.40
C HIS A 372 7.39 -6.78 25.85
N LEU A 373 6.78 -7.91 26.23
CA LEU A 373 6.41 -8.23 27.62
C LEU A 373 7.62 -8.60 28.49
N VAL A 374 8.79 -8.91 27.90
CA VAL A 374 10.02 -9.10 28.69
C VAL A 374 10.50 -7.73 29.19
N PRO A 375 10.76 -7.58 30.51
CA PRO A 375 11.25 -6.33 31.09
C PRO A 375 12.47 -5.77 30.35
N LYS A 376 12.56 -4.45 30.26
CA LYS A 376 13.60 -3.79 29.45
C LYS A 376 15.00 -4.16 29.93
N GLU A 377 15.27 -4.13 31.23
CA GLU A 377 16.59 -4.49 31.76
C GLU A 377 16.95 -5.94 31.40
N LYS A 378 15.94 -6.84 31.42
CA LYS A 378 16.13 -8.25 31.08
C LYS A 378 16.40 -8.46 29.59
N ARG A 379 15.73 -7.71 28.71
CA ARG A 379 16.04 -7.72 27.27
C ARG A 379 17.45 -7.23 26.98
N GLU A 380 17.86 -6.12 27.60
CA GLU A 380 19.24 -5.59 27.47
C GLU A 380 20.28 -6.63 27.95
N GLU A 381 20.00 -7.35 29.04
CA GLU A 381 20.84 -8.46 29.52
C GLU A 381 20.92 -9.62 28.51
N ILE A 382 19.77 -10.02 27.94
CA ILE A 382 19.69 -11.08 26.91
C ILE A 382 20.46 -10.69 25.65
N GLU A 383 20.28 -9.46 25.17
CA GLU A 383 21.00 -8.92 24.01
C GLU A 383 22.52 -8.95 24.22
N GLU A 384 22.98 -8.50 25.40
CA GLU A 384 24.41 -8.51 25.75
C GLU A 384 24.96 -9.93 25.89
N LYS A 385 24.22 -10.84 26.53
CA LYS A 385 24.61 -12.26 26.64
C LYS A 385 24.67 -12.94 25.27
N THR A 386 23.76 -12.59 24.37
CA THR A 386 23.77 -13.07 22.98
C THR A 386 24.99 -12.56 22.24
N ARG A 387 25.30 -11.26 22.33
CA ARG A 387 26.48 -10.65 21.72
C ARG A 387 27.79 -11.27 22.19
N LYS A 388 27.85 -11.69 23.46
CA LYS A 388 28.99 -12.42 24.06
C LYS A 388 29.00 -13.92 23.74
N GLY A 389 27.98 -14.45 23.05
CA GLY A 389 27.89 -15.85 22.65
C GLY A 389 27.38 -16.80 23.75
N PHE A 390 26.87 -16.30 24.89
CA PHE A 390 26.28 -17.13 25.95
C PHE A 390 24.87 -17.63 25.62
N ILE A 391 24.17 -16.92 24.73
CA ILE A 391 22.85 -17.33 24.22
C ILE A 391 23.04 -17.65 22.73
N LYS A 392 22.65 -18.87 22.35
CA LYS A 392 22.79 -19.42 20.99
C LYS A 392 21.44 -19.47 20.26
N LEU A 393 20.36 -19.66 20.99
CA LEU A 393 18.99 -19.60 20.47
C LEU A 393 18.23 -18.38 21.03
N LEU A 394 17.73 -17.54 20.14
CA LEU A 394 16.85 -16.43 20.49
C LEU A 394 15.46 -16.64 19.88
N ILE A 395 14.46 -16.85 20.73
CA ILE A 395 13.09 -17.19 20.31
C ILE A 395 12.23 -15.93 20.38
N SER A 396 11.61 -15.53 19.28
CA SER A 396 10.81 -14.29 19.23
C SER A 396 9.66 -14.39 18.24
N PRO A 397 8.49 -13.80 18.53
CA PRO A 397 7.41 -13.74 17.55
C PRO A 397 7.64 -12.67 16.50
N ARG A 398 7.87 -11.42 16.94
CA ARG A 398 8.03 -10.24 16.09
C ARG A 398 9.09 -9.25 16.56
N THR A 399 9.44 -9.20 17.84
CA THR A 399 10.34 -8.13 18.32
C THR A 399 11.76 -8.20 17.80
N LEU A 400 12.24 -9.40 17.41
CA LEU A 400 13.51 -9.56 16.71
C LEU A 400 13.39 -9.44 15.20
N SER A 401 12.18 -9.28 14.64
CA SER A 401 12.03 -8.88 13.24
C SER A 401 12.45 -7.42 13.04
N GLN A 402 12.92 -6.76 14.10
CA GLN A 402 13.25 -5.35 14.22
C GLN A 402 14.76 -5.12 14.46
N GLY A 403 15.32 -3.97 14.05
CA GLY A 403 16.75 -3.58 14.01
C GLY A 403 17.54 -3.61 15.31
N ILE A 404 17.70 -4.78 15.93
CA ILE A 404 18.47 -4.98 17.15
C ILE A 404 19.79 -5.70 16.84
N ASP A 405 20.91 -5.12 17.26
CA ASP A 405 22.25 -5.72 17.17
C ASP A 405 22.42 -6.82 18.24
N ILE A 406 22.01 -8.05 17.89
CA ILE A 406 22.15 -9.24 18.74
C ILE A 406 23.37 -10.12 18.38
N GLY A 407 24.34 -9.58 17.63
CA GLY A 407 25.53 -10.31 17.20
C GLY A 407 25.40 -10.96 15.81
N GLU A 408 26.25 -11.96 15.54
CA GLU A 408 26.32 -12.63 14.23
C GLU A 408 25.29 -13.75 14.11
N VAL A 409 24.23 -13.44 13.38
CA VAL A 409 23.13 -14.37 13.14
C VAL A 409 23.43 -15.17 11.87
N ALA A 410 23.73 -16.46 12.03
CA ALA A 410 23.96 -17.37 10.92
C ALA A 410 22.67 -17.93 10.33
N ARG A 411 21.66 -18.10 11.19
CA ARG A 411 20.48 -18.91 10.87
C ARG A 411 19.20 -18.26 11.36
N VAL A 412 18.18 -18.32 10.51
CA VAL A 412 16.79 -18.03 10.88
C VAL A 412 16.00 -19.33 10.76
N VAL A 413 15.28 -19.67 11.82
CA VAL A 413 14.31 -20.77 11.86
C VAL A 413 12.92 -20.17 11.87
N HIS A 414 12.09 -20.49 10.88
CA HIS A 414 10.66 -20.19 10.90
C HIS A 414 9.92 -21.38 11.50
N LEU A 415 9.48 -21.26 12.74
CA LEU A 415 8.56 -22.23 13.35
C LEU A 415 7.14 -21.87 12.92
N GLY A 416 6.81 -22.30 11.70
CA GLY A 416 5.68 -21.83 10.93
C GLY A 416 5.97 -20.53 10.16
N LEU A 417 5.47 -20.46 8.93
CA LEU A 417 5.59 -19.29 8.07
C LEU A 417 4.64 -18.18 8.56
N PRO A 418 5.05 -16.90 8.41
CA PRO A 418 4.10 -15.81 8.51
C PRO A 418 3.08 -15.92 7.36
N ASP A 419 1.91 -15.33 7.58
CA ASP A 419 0.83 -15.37 6.58
C ASP A 419 1.10 -14.37 5.43
N ASP A 420 2.01 -13.40 5.66
CA ASP A 420 2.43 -12.39 4.72
C ASP A 420 3.92 -12.49 4.33
N VAL A 421 4.19 -12.28 3.04
CA VAL A 421 5.53 -12.38 2.43
C VAL A 421 6.46 -11.25 2.88
N ARG A 422 5.92 -10.05 3.14
CA ARG A 422 6.74 -8.93 3.62
C ARG A 422 7.22 -9.20 5.04
N GLU A 423 6.40 -9.78 5.92
CA GLU A 423 6.84 -10.25 7.24
C GLU A 423 7.93 -11.35 7.11
N TYR A 424 7.81 -12.28 6.16
CA TYR A 424 8.84 -13.28 5.89
C TYR A 424 10.19 -12.63 5.56
N TYR A 425 10.23 -11.70 4.59
CA TYR A 425 11.48 -11.05 4.20
C TYR A 425 12.07 -10.14 5.29
N GLN A 426 11.24 -9.55 6.16
CA GLN A 426 11.72 -8.80 7.32
C GLN A 426 12.45 -9.69 8.34
N ARG A 427 11.94 -10.90 8.56
CA ARG A 427 12.57 -11.93 9.40
C ARG A 427 13.87 -12.43 8.77
N GLU A 428 13.87 -12.73 7.48
CA GLU A 428 15.06 -13.18 6.74
C GLU A 428 16.16 -12.13 6.69
N GLY A 429 15.80 -10.84 6.66
CA GLY A 429 16.76 -9.74 6.70
C GLY A 429 17.60 -9.65 7.98
N ARG A 430 17.43 -10.56 8.96
CA ARG A 430 18.15 -10.58 10.24
C ARG A 430 19.45 -11.38 10.23
N LYS A 431 19.64 -12.28 9.26
CA LYS A 431 20.86 -13.09 9.13
C LYS A 431 21.74 -12.64 7.97
N GLY A 432 22.94 -13.21 7.87
CA GLY A 432 23.77 -13.11 6.66
C GLY A 432 24.33 -11.71 6.37
N ARG A 433 24.42 -10.85 7.39
CA ARG A 433 24.83 -9.43 7.26
C ARG A 433 26.34 -9.20 7.21
N ARG A 434 27.16 -10.25 7.32
CA ARG A 434 28.61 -10.17 7.45
C ARG A 434 29.31 -11.18 6.53
N ALA A 435 30.41 -10.78 5.90
CA ALA A 435 31.12 -11.58 4.90
C ALA A 435 31.87 -12.76 5.53
N GLU A 436 32.41 -12.54 6.74
CA GLU A 436 33.06 -13.55 7.59
C GLU A 436 32.18 -14.76 7.92
N LEU A 437 30.86 -14.62 7.76
CA LEU A 437 29.92 -15.72 7.93
C LEU A 437 30.09 -16.78 6.82
N GLY A 438 30.48 -16.41 5.60
CA GLY A 438 30.56 -17.32 4.45
C GLY A 438 29.20 -17.68 3.82
N TYR A 439 28.31 -18.32 4.59
CA TYR A 439 26.92 -18.60 4.20
C TYR A 439 25.94 -18.33 5.36
N SER A 440 24.65 -18.27 5.09
CA SER A 440 23.56 -18.19 6.07
C SER A 440 22.54 -19.30 5.81
N GLU A 441 21.67 -19.60 6.77
CA GLU A 441 20.70 -20.69 6.64
C GLU A 441 19.27 -20.25 6.98
N THR A 442 18.30 -20.68 6.17
CA THR A 442 16.87 -20.62 6.45
C THR A 442 16.40 -22.01 6.82
N VAL A 443 15.71 -22.18 7.94
CA VAL A 443 15.09 -23.47 8.28
C VAL A 443 13.61 -23.25 8.52
N ILE A 444 12.78 -23.73 7.61
CA ILE A 444 11.32 -23.67 7.74
C ILE A 444 10.86 -24.99 8.34
N ILE A 445 10.28 -24.91 9.53
CA ILE A 445 9.65 -26.03 10.22
C ILE A 445 8.14 -25.82 10.16
N PRO A 446 7.42 -26.54 9.29
CA PRO A 446 5.97 -26.41 9.14
C PRO A 446 5.27 -26.83 10.43
N THR A 447 4.58 -25.89 11.07
CA THR A 447 3.83 -26.16 12.31
C THR A 447 2.37 -25.78 12.17
N GLY A 448 2.10 -24.68 11.45
CA GLY A 448 0.79 -24.11 11.26
C GLY A 448 0.02 -24.69 10.08
N ARG A 449 -1.25 -24.33 10.05
CA ARG A 449 -2.18 -24.64 8.97
C ARG A 449 -1.69 -24.10 7.61
N TRP A 450 -1.30 -22.83 7.58
CA TRP A 450 -0.84 -22.12 6.40
C TRP A 450 0.29 -22.86 5.69
N ASP A 451 1.30 -23.29 6.44
CA ASP A 451 2.43 -24.06 5.93
C ASP A 451 1.99 -25.37 5.28
N ARG A 452 1.05 -26.09 5.91
CA ARG A 452 0.55 -27.36 5.40
C ARG A 452 -0.26 -27.18 4.14
N GLU A 453 -1.05 -26.12 4.02
CA GLU A 453 -1.81 -25.83 2.80
C GLU A 453 -0.86 -25.48 1.64
N LEU A 454 0.16 -24.65 1.87
CA LEU A 454 1.20 -24.38 0.88
C LEU A 454 1.92 -25.67 0.45
N LEU A 455 2.41 -26.47 1.40
CA LEU A 455 3.18 -27.68 1.11
C LEU A 455 2.34 -28.84 0.56
N ALA A 456 1.04 -28.91 0.86
CA ALA A 456 0.12 -29.84 0.22
C ALA A 456 -0.11 -29.51 -1.27
N ASN A 457 0.26 -28.32 -1.72
CA ASN A 457 0.25 -27.98 -3.15
C ASN A 457 1.63 -28.19 -3.81
N GLY A 458 2.62 -28.58 -3.01
CA GLY A 458 4.00 -28.82 -3.42
C GLY A 458 4.91 -27.60 -3.25
N PHE A 459 6.22 -27.83 -3.43
CA PHE A 459 7.24 -26.78 -3.26
C PHE A 459 7.04 -25.58 -4.17
N GLU A 460 6.56 -25.80 -5.38
CA GLU A 460 6.29 -24.72 -6.34
C GLU A 460 5.30 -23.69 -5.80
N ALA A 461 4.27 -24.10 -5.05
CA ALA A 461 3.32 -23.15 -4.47
C ALA A 461 3.95 -22.27 -3.39
N LEU A 462 4.86 -22.84 -2.58
CA LEU A 462 5.64 -22.09 -1.60
C LEU A 462 6.65 -21.16 -2.30
N LYS A 463 7.34 -21.65 -3.33
CA LYS A 463 8.27 -20.85 -4.14
C LYS A 463 7.57 -19.69 -4.82
N GLU A 464 6.39 -19.94 -5.39
CA GLU A 464 5.54 -18.91 -5.97
C GLU A 464 5.09 -17.89 -4.92
N TRP A 465 4.72 -18.33 -3.71
CA TRP A 465 4.39 -17.42 -2.60
C TRP A 465 5.58 -16.55 -2.19
N LEU A 466 6.78 -17.14 -2.02
CA LEU A 466 8.01 -16.40 -1.75
C LEU A 466 8.35 -15.41 -2.87
N ASN A 467 8.03 -15.76 -4.13
CA ASN A 467 8.26 -14.95 -5.31
C ASN A 467 7.15 -13.93 -5.63
N LEU A 468 6.09 -13.82 -4.82
CA LEU A 468 5.10 -12.72 -4.95
C LEU A 468 5.74 -11.33 -4.86
N GLY A 469 6.99 -11.27 -4.38
CA GLY A 469 7.75 -10.05 -4.20
C GLY A 469 7.17 -9.20 -3.08
N ALA A 470 7.92 -8.18 -2.70
CA ALA A 470 7.40 -7.19 -1.77
C ALA A 470 6.35 -6.31 -2.47
N GLU A 471 5.36 -5.90 -1.69
CA GLU A 471 4.28 -5.04 -2.16
C GLU A 471 4.83 -3.70 -2.64
N LYS A 472 4.26 -3.22 -3.73
CA LYS A 472 4.64 -1.95 -4.34
C LYS A 472 4.14 -0.81 -3.47
N THR A 473 5.04 0.06 -3.03
CA THR A 473 4.67 1.28 -2.31
C THR A 473 4.08 2.27 -3.31
N ILE A 474 2.77 2.50 -3.23
CA ILE A 474 2.02 3.38 -4.13
C ILE A 474 2.17 4.83 -3.67
N ILE A 475 2.79 5.66 -4.50
CA ILE A 475 2.93 7.10 -4.25
C ILE A 475 1.97 7.83 -5.17
N ASN A 476 1.01 8.56 -4.60
CA ASN A 476 0.01 9.31 -5.35
C ASN A 476 -0.01 10.79 -4.92
N PRO A 477 0.69 11.68 -5.65
CA PRO A 477 0.68 13.11 -5.36
C PRO A 477 -0.68 13.81 -5.51
N ARG A 478 -1.63 13.23 -6.26
CA ARG A 478 -2.99 13.75 -6.46
C ARG A 478 -4.00 13.20 -5.44
N ASN A 479 -3.52 12.49 -4.42
CA ASN A 479 -4.37 11.90 -3.39
C ASN A 479 -5.14 12.97 -2.61
N LEU A 480 -6.47 12.90 -2.62
CA LEU A 480 -7.36 13.86 -1.98
C LEU A 480 -7.25 13.84 -0.45
N TYR A 481 -6.73 12.79 0.17
CA TYR A 481 -6.41 12.78 1.61
C TYR A 481 -5.26 13.74 1.96
N LEU A 482 -4.23 13.79 1.12
CA LEU A 482 -3.14 14.78 1.21
C LEU A 482 -3.72 16.19 1.09
N HIS A 483 -4.56 16.41 0.08
CA HIS A 483 -5.15 17.72 -0.20
C HIS A 483 -6.18 18.14 0.86
N LEU A 484 -6.90 17.20 1.46
CA LEU A 484 -7.78 17.44 2.61
C LEU A 484 -6.99 18.02 3.78
N PHE A 485 -5.85 17.41 4.11
CA PHE A 485 -5.01 17.88 5.20
C PHE A 485 -4.38 19.25 4.91
N LEU A 486 -3.91 19.49 3.68
CA LEU A 486 -3.40 20.80 3.27
C LEU A 486 -4.48 21.89 3.30
N GLY A 487 -5.67 21.60 2.77
CA GLY A 487 -6.81 22.52 2.79
C GLY A 487 -7.24 22.89 4.21
N LEU A 488 -7.38 21.89 5.10
CA LEU A 488 -7.65 22.13 6.51
C LEU A 488 -6.57 22.98 7.18
N THR A 489 -5.30 22.72 6.86
CA THR A 489 -4.18 23.50 7.39
C THR A 489 -4.27 24.97 6.98
N LYS A 490 -4.54 25.26 5.70
CA LYS A 490 -4.69 26.62 5.18
C LYS A 490 -5.87 27.37 5.80
N LEU A 491 -6.98 26.67 6.04
CA LEU A 491 -8.18 27.26 6.65
C LEU A 491 -8.03 27.52 8.16
N LEU A 492 -7.31 26.66 8.88
CA LEU A 492 -7.22 26.72 10.35
C LEU A 492 -5.98 27.47 10.85
N SER A 493 -4.91 27.54 10.07
CA SER A 493 -3.68 28.23 10.47
C SER A 493 -3.89 29.75 10.48
N PRO A 494 -3.54 30.45 11.58
CA PRO A 494 -3.61 31.91 11.61
C PRO A 494 -2.64 32.61 10.66
N TRP A 495 -1.53 31.95 10.29
CA TRP A 495 -0.40 32.57 9.60
C TRP A 495 0.00 31.83 8.31
N PHE A 496 -0.34 30.55 8.15
CA PHE A 496 -0.17 29.80 6.91
C PHE A 496 -1.42 29.94 6.04
N LYS A 497 -1.70 31.18 5.61
CA LYS A 497 -2.88 31.50 4.79
C LYS A 497 -2.49 31.57 3.31
N GLU A 498 -3.06 30.67 2.54
CA GLU A 498 -2.94 30.62 1.08
C GLU A 498 -4.28 30.29 0.46
N GLU A 499 -4.44 30.60 -0.83
CA GLU A 499 -5.60 30.15 -1.59
C GLU A 499 -5.63 28.63 -1.69
N LEU A 500 -6.84 28.09 -1.67
CA LEU A 500 -7.07 26.67 -1.90
C LEU A 500 -6.90 26.37 -3.39
N SER A 501 -6.07 25.38 -3.70
CA SER A 501 -6.01 24.76 -5.02
C SER A 501 -7.29 23.97 -5.33
N GLU A 502 -7.53 23.68 -6.60
CA GLU A 502 -8.72 22.92 -7.01
C GLU A 502 -8.82 21.55 -6.32
N LEU A 503 -7.72 20.81 -6.19
CA LEU A 503 -7.72 19.52 -5.47
C LEU A 503 -7.99 19.67 -3.97
N GLU A 504 -7.56 20.77 -3.34
CA GLU A 504 -7.87 21.04 -1.92
C GLU A 504 -9.34 21.42 -1.72
N LYS A 505 -9.92 22.22 -2.64
CA LYS A 505 -11.36 22.53 -2.65
C LYS A 505 -12.17 21.26 -2.84
N GLU A 506 -11.83 20.47 -3.87
CA GLU A 506 -12.49 19.20 -4.17
C GLU A 506 -12.43 18.25 -2.97
N ALA A 507 -11.26 18.09 -2.33
CA ALA A 507 -11.12 17.25 -1.16
C ALA A 507 -11.99 17.70 0.01
N LEU A 508 -12.05 19.01 0.29
CA LEU A 508 -12.87 19.59 1.37
C LEU A 508 -14.37 19.45 1.09
N GLU A 509 -14.80 19.68 -0.15
CA GLU A 509 -16.20 19.53 -0.59
C GLU A 509 -16.64 18.06 -0.53
N LYS A 510 -15.84 17.15 -1.08
CA LYS A 510 -16.09 15.70 -1.05
C LYS A 510 -16.08 15.14 0.38
N ALA A 511 -15.27 15.70 1.26
CA ALA A 511 -15.26 15.38 2.69
C ALA A 511 -16.48 15.97 3.44
N GLY A 512 -17.32 16.79 2.80
CA GLY A 512 -18.47 17.45 3.41
C GLY A 512 -18.08 18.56 4.41
N LEU A 513 -16.87 19.11 4.27
CA LEU A 513 -16.32 20.13 5.16
C LEU A 513 -16.51 21.55 4.61
N LEU A 514 -16.73 21.67 3.31
CA LEU A 514 -17.00 22.92 2.61
C LEU A 514 -18.32 22.77 1.84
N SER A 515 -19.27 23.66 2.12
CA SER A 515 -20.56 23.76 1.42
C SER A 515 -20.89 25.23 1.17
N SER A 516 -21.74 25.50 0.18
CA SER A 516 -22.16 26.86 -0.20
C SER A 516 -22.83 27.63 0.94
N ASP A 517 -23.42 26.91 1.91
CA ASP A 517 -24.40 27.51 2.80
C ASP A 517 -23.86 27.78 4.21
N ARG A 518 -22.99 26.93 4.80
CA ARG A 518 -22.27 27.16 6.09
C ARG A 518 -21.05 26.24 6.29
N VAL A 519 -19.95 26.80 6.83
CA VAL A 519 -18.76 26.06 7.32
C VAL A 519 -18.62 26.22 8.84
N SER A 520 -18.54 25.11 9.59
CA SER A 520 -18.33 25.13 11.06
C SER A 520 -16.85 25.00 11.41
N LEU A 521 -16.26 26.06 11.99
CA LEU A 521 -14.85 26.04 12.44
C LEU A 521 -14.58 24.96 13.48
N ASP A 522 -15.51 24.70 14.41
CA ASP A 522 -15.37 23.64 15.42
C ASP A 522 -15.37 22.25 14.79
N TYR A 523 -16.11 22.07 13.70
CA TYR A 523 -16.08 20.81 12.96
C TYR A 523 -14.74 20.63 12.22
N LEU A 524 -14.26 21.65 11.52
CA LEU A 524 -12.95 21.62 10.86
C LEU A 524 -11.82 21.32 11.86
N ARG A 525 -11.82 21.97 13.03
CA ARG A 525 -10.84 21.73 14.10
C ARG A 525 -10.86 20.29 14.59
N ARG A 526 -12.04 19.73 14.83
CA ARG A 526 -12.18 18.32 15.26
C ARG A 526 -11.67 17.34 14.21
N VAL A 527 -11.92 17.60 12.93
CA VAL A 527 -11.40 16.78 11.84
C VAL A 527 -9.87 16.87 11.79
N TYR A 528 -9.34 18.10 11.80
CA TYR A 528 -7.90 18.35 11.81
C TYR A 528 -7.21 17.68 12.99
N GLU A 529 -7.77 17.75 14.20
CA GLU A 529 -7.24 17.08 15.39
C GLU A 529 -7.18 15.57 15.26
N LYS A 530 -8.20 14.95 14.66
CA LYS A 530 -8.30 13.49 14.49
C LYS A 530 -7.41 12.92 13.39
N ILE A 531 -7.02 13.72 12.39
CA ILE A 531 -6.03 13.30 11.38
C ILE A 531 -4.69 13.07 12.09
N ASN A 532 -4.43 11.82 12.45
CA ASN A 532 -3.17 11.34 13.00
C ASN A 532 -2.49 10.40 12.00
N PHE A 533 -1.19 10.20 12.20
CA PHE A 533 -0.36 9.57 11.18
C PHE A 533 -0.70 8.10 10.93
N TYR A 534 -1.03 7.34 11.97
CA TYR A 534 -1.34 5.89 11.89
C TYR A 534 -2.83 5.56 11.85
N GLU A 535 -3.70 6.45 12.35
CA GLU A 535 -5.14 6.28 12.27
C GLU A 535 -5.85 7.65 12.33
N TYR A 536 -7.07 7.74 11.83
CA TYR A 536 -7.96 8.88 12.11
C TYR A 536 -8.70 8.64 13.43
N ALA A 537 -8.11 9.13 14.51
CA ALA A 537 -8.64 8.92 15.85
C ALA A 537 -8.13 10.00 16.82
N PRO A 538 -8.73 10.12 18.02
CA PRO A 538 -8.09 10.86 19.11
C PRO A 538 -6.70 10.30 19.42
N PRO A 539 -5.77 11.11 19.97
CA PRO A 539 -4.38 10.70 20.19
C PRO A 539 -4.16 9.70 21.33
N TYR A 540 -5.22 9.12 21.89
CA TYR A 540 -5.17 8.14 22.99
C TYR A 540 -5.86 6.83 22.56
N GLY A 541 -5.19 5.71 22.81
CA GLY A 541 -5.72 4.37 22.57
C GLY A 541 -6.73 3.90 23.62
N ILE A 542 -7.31 2.74 23.39
CA ILE A 542 -8.32 2.10 24.25
C ILE A 542 -7.63 1.12 25.19
N LYS A 543 -7.98 1.16 26.48
CA LYS A 543 -7.34 0.33 27.50
C LYS A 543 -7.83 -1.12 27.42
N ARG A 544 -6.95 -2.06 27.73
CA ARG A 544 -7.22 -3.50 27.75
C ARG A 544 -6.87 -4.12 29.09
N TYR A 545 -7.63 -5.13 29.49
CA TYR A 545 -7.45 -5.85 30.74
C TYR A 545 -7.69 -7.35 30.53
N LEU A 546 -6.77 -8.17 31.04
CA LEU A 546 -6.90 -9.63 31.09
C LEU A 546 -7.31 -10.04 32.50
N VAL A 547 -8.42 -10.76 32.62
CA VAL A 547 -8.83 -11.37 33.87
C VAL A 547 -8.06 -12.69 34.04
N LYS A 548 -7.30 -12.80 35.13
CA LYS A 548 -6.55 -13.99 35.53
C LYS A 548 -6.80 -14.28 37.01
N GLY A 549 -7.32 -15.46 37.33
CA GLY A 549 -7.61 -15.84 38.73
C GLY A 549 -8.57 -14.90 39.45
N GLY A 550 -9.43 -14.20 38.70
CA GLY A 550 -10.35 -13.18 39.23
C GLY A 550 -9.78 -11.76 39.35
N GLU A 551 -8.49 -11.55 39.06
CA GLU A 551 -7.85 -10.23 39.08
C GLU A 551 -7.67 -9.67 37.65
N GLU A 552 -7.76 -8.35 37.51
CA GLU A 552 -7.54 -7.66 36.22
C GLU A 552 -6.08 -7.21 36.05
N VAL A 553 -5.42 -7.74 35.02
CA VAL A 553 -4.06 -7.35 34.63
C VAL A 553 -4.15 -6.40 33.44
N ALA A 554 -3.57 -5.20 33.55
CA ALA A 554 -3.56 -4.23 32.46
C ALA A 554 -2.67 -4.70 31.31
N LEU A 555 -3.19 -4.65 30.09
CA LEU A 555 -2.47 -4.96 28.85
C LEU A 555 -2.10 -3.68 28.07
N GLU A 556 -1.32 -3.82 27.00
CA GLU A 556 -1.00 -2.71 26.11
C GLU A 556 -2.28 -2.15 25.44
N PRO A 557 -2.49 -0.82 25.43
CA PRO A 557 -3.64 -0.22 24.77
C PRO A 557 -3.66 -0.48 23.26
N ILE A 558 -4.86 -0.52 22.68
CA ILE A 558 -5.07 -0.71 21.23
C ILE A 558 -5.56 0.55 20.53
N GLY A 559 -5.41 0.60 19.21
CA GLY A 559 -5.98 1.64 18.36
C GLY A 559 -7.52 1.60 18.31
N HIS A 560 -8.12 2.64 17.75
CA HIS A 560 -9.59 2.68 17.56
C HIS A 560 -10.03 1.76 16.43
N CYS A 561 -9.19 1.60 15.40
CA CYS A 561 -9.40 0.61 14.34
C CYS A 561 -9.31 -0.82 14.87
N ASP A 562 -8.29 -1.15 15.68
CA ASP A 562 -8.14 -2.47 16.30
C ASP A 562 -9.35 -2.86 17.16
N LEU A 563 -9.92 -1.91 17.93
CA LEU A 563 -11.16 -2.15 18.66
C LEU A 563 -12.24 -2.67 17.73
N VAL A 564 -12.48 -1.95 16.63
CA VAL A 564 -13.56 -2.25 15.68
C VAL A 564 -13.34 -3.56 14.95
N GLU A 565 -12.10 -3.93 14.65
CA GLU A 565 -11.80 -5.04 13.74
C GLU A 565 -11.40 -6.34 14.44
N ARG A 566 -10.85 -6.26 15.65
CA ARG A 566 -10.15 -7.40 16.28
C ARG A 566 -10.51 -7.61 17.74
N PHE A 567 -11.01 -6.59 18.43
CA PHE A 567 -11.27 -6.66 19.88
C PHE A 567 -12.74 -6.44 20.21
N GLN A 568 -13.62 -7.24 19.60
CA GLN A 568 -15.05 -7.31 19.93
C GLN A 568 -15.37 -8.56 20.76
N PRO A 569 -16.43 -8.56 21.59
CA PRO A 569 -16.76 -9.73 22.40
C PRO A 569 -16.95 -10.99 21.53
N GLY A 570 -16.26 -12.06 21.90
CA GLY A 570 -16.14 -13.31 21.15
C GLY A 570 -14.88 -13.42 20.28
N CYS A 571 -14.15 -12.32 20.03
CA CYS A 571 -12.87 -12.38 19.33
C CYS A 571 -11.81 -13.08 20.19
N ILE A 572 -11.04 -13.97 19.56
CA ILE A 572 -9.95 -14.72 20.15
C ILE A 572 -8.67 -13.90 20.05
N ASP A 573 -8.09 -13.55 21.20
CA ASP A 573 -6.72 -13.03 21.27
C ASP A 573 -5.75 -14.20 21.49
N TYR A 574 -5.10 -14.62 20.41
CA TYR A 574 -4.08 -15.68 20.45
C TYR A 574 -2.82 -15.27 21.22
N GLY A 575 -2.52 -13.97 21.32
CA GLY A 575 -1.35 -13.46 22.03
C GLY A 575 -1.45 -13.67 23.54
N GLU A 576 -2.66 -13.56 24.07
CA GLU A 576 -2.95 -13.72 25.51
C GLU A 576 -3.66 -15.04 25.84
N GLU A 577 -3.87 -15.91 24.84
CA GLU A 577 -4.68 -17.14 24.93
C GLU A 577 -6.05 -16.88 25.58
N ALA A 578 -6.70 -15.82 25.10
CA ALA A 578 -7.90 -15.26 25.71
C ALA A 578 -9.01 -15.05 24.67
N ILE A 579 -10.22 -14.82 25.17
CA ILE A 579 -11.34 -14.32 24.37
C ILE A 579 -11.78 -13.00 24.98
N VAL A 580 -12.06 -12.01 24.13
CA VAL A 580 -12.72 -10.78 24.56
C VAL A 580 -14.12 -11.14 25.03
N VAL A 581 -14.45 -10.82 26.29
CA VAL A 581 -15.75 -11.18 26.88
C VAL A 581 -16.67 -9.98 27.02
N SER A 582 -16.13 -8.77 27.18
CA SER A 582 -16.98 -7.58 27.31
C SER A 582 -16.27 -6.28 26.92
N LEU A 583 -17.09 -5.28 26.60
CA LEU A 583 -16.67 -3.90 26.34
C LEU A 583 -17.32 -2.97 27.37
N GLU A 584 -16.51 -2.26 28.16
CA GLU A 584 -17.02 -1.30 29.13
C GLU A 584 -17.00 0.12 28.55
N LYS A 585 -18.11 0.83 28.73
CA LYS A 585 -18.31 2.18 28.18
C LYS A 585 -18.04 3.25 29.23
N ALA A 586 -17.44 4.36 28.83
CA ALA A 586 -17.30 5.54 29.68
C ALA A 586 -18.67 6.15 30.02
N ALA A 587 -18.90 6.44 31.31
CA ALA A 587 -20.17 6.97 31.82
C ALA A 587 -20.64 8.25 31.11
N SER A 588 -19.72 9.15 30.73
CA SER A 588 -20.04 10.45 30.15
C SER A 588 -20.23 10.46 28.63
N THR A 589 -19.63 9.53 27.89
CA THR A 589 -19.59 9.57 26.41
C THR A 589 -20.20 8.35 25.74
N ARG A 590 -20.54 7.30 26.50
CA ARG A 590 -20.98 5.98 26.01
C ARG A 590 -20.02 5.32 25.01
N ARG A 591 -18.80 5.84 24.84
CA ARG A 591 -17.74 5.23 24.05
C ARG A 591 -17.09 4.10 24.82
N VAL A 592 -16.62 3.08 24.10
CA VAL A 592 -15.82 2.01 24.70
C VAL A 592 -14.56 2.62 25.30
N ALA A 593 -14.35 2.37 26.58
CA ALA A 593 -13.21 2.85 27.34
C ALA A 593 -12.26 1.71 27.74
N ARG A 594 -12.81 0.51 27.92
CA ARG A 594 -12.06 -0.69 28.33
C ARG A 594 -12.55 -1.92 27.55
N VAL A 595 -11.60 -2.75 27.15
CA VAL A 595 -11.82 -4.10 26.62
C VAL A 595 -11.42 -5.09 27.71
N ILE A 596 -12.28 -6.06 28.00
CA ILE A 596 -12.04 -7.09 29.01
C ILE A 596 -11.91 -8.45 28.32
N GLU A 597 -10.83 -9.14 28.64
CA GLU A 597 -10.47 -10.45 28.10
C GLU A 597 -10.39 -11.49 29.22
N LYS A 598 -10.74 -12.75 28.91
CA LYS A 598 -10.60 -13.89 29.83
C LYS A 598 -9.79 -14.99 29.15
N GLY A 599 -8.83 -15.57 29.88
CA GLY A 599 -8.09 -16.72 29.38
C GLY A 599 -9.00 -17.92 29.09
N PHE A 600 -8.66 -18.77 28.11
CA PHE A 600 -9.54 -19.86 27.65
C PHE A 600 -10.06 -20.78 28.75
N ARG A 601 -9.27 -21.02 29.80
CA ARG A 601 -9.63 -21.88 30.94
C ARG A 601 -10.56 -21.21 31.95
N GLU A 602 -10.66 -19.88 31.91
CA GLU A 602 -11.52 -19.08 32.79
C GLU A 602 -12.88 -18.78 32.16
N ILE A 603 -13.08 -19.17 30.89
CA ILE A 603 -14.33 -19.01 30.18
C ILE A 603 -15.23 -20.21 30.50
N ASP A 604 -16.36 -19.91 31.12
CA ASP A 604 -17.45 -20.88 31.23
C ASP A 604 -18.34 -20.78 29.98
N PHE A 605 -18.05 -21.63 28.99
CA PHE A 605 -18.81 -21.70 27.73
C PHE A 605 -20.27 -22.15 27.92
N TYR A 606 -20.66 -22.65 29.10
CA TYR A 606 -22.02 -23.10 29.38
C TYR A 606 -22.87 -22.04 30.10
N GLN A 607 -22.23 -21.15 30.87
CA GLN A 607 -22.93 -20.07 31.60
C GLN A 607 -23.19 -18.84 30.72
N ASP A 608 -22.29 -18.51 29.81
CA ASP A 608 -22.45 -17.36 28.92
C ASP A 608 -23.39 -17.71 27.76
N ASP A 609 -24.50 -16.97 27.62
CA ASP A 609 -25.52 -17.26 26.61
C ASP A 609 -24.99 -17.24 25.18
N ALA A 610 -24.09 -16.31 24.84
CA ALA A 610 -23.55 -16.20 23.49
C ALA A 610 -22.58 -17.34 23.18
N PHE A 611 -21.71 -17.69 24.14
CA PHE A 611 -20.79 -18.82 23.98
C PHE A 611 -21.49 -20.18 24.03
N ARG A 612 -22.59 -20.29 24.79
CA ARG A 612 -23.41 -21.51 24.82
C ARG A 612 -24.03 -21.82 23.47
N LEU A 613 -24.65 -20.82 22.82
CA LEU A 613 -25.19 -20.97 21.47
C LEU A 613 -24.10 -21.31 20.45
N ALA A 614 -22.95 -20.64 20.54
CA ALA A 614 -21.81 -20.95 19.67
C ALA A 614 -21.29 -22.39 19.89
N LEU A 615 -21.30 -22.88 21.13
CA LEU A 615 -20.90 -24.24 21.46
C LEU A 615 -21.88 -25.29 20.91
N GLU A 616 -23.19 -25.01 20.91
CA GLU A 616 -24.22 -25.89 20.31
C GLU A 616 -24.06 -25.99 18.79
N GLU A 617 -23.93 -24.86 18.10
CA GLU A 617 -23.67 -24.82 16.65
C GLU A 617 -22.36 -25.53 16.29
N TYR A 618 -21.31 -25.30 17.08
CA TYR A 618 -20.04 -26.01 16.92
C TYR A 618 -20.21 -27.52 17.04
N ARG A 619 -20.95 -28.01 18.04
CA ARG A 619 -21.24 -29.44 18.20
C ARG A 619 -22.01 -29.99 17.00
N TYR A 620 -23.06 -29.28 16.56
CA TYR A 620 -23.84 -29.67 15.39
C TYR A 620 -22.98 -29.78 14.12
N ILE A 621 -22.10 -28.81 13.88
CA ILE A 621 -21.16 -28.82 12.75
C ILE A 621 -20.23 -30.04 12.83
N LYS A 622 -19.64 -30.29 14.00
CA LYS A 622 -18.70 -31.41 14.21
C LYS A 622 -19.40 -32.76 14.05
N ASP A 623 -20.60 -32.92 14.60
CA ASP A 623 -21.42 -34.12 14.45
C ASP A 623 -21.80 -34.36 12.98
N GLY A 624 -22.14 -33.29 12.24
CA GLY A 624 -22.41 -33.34 10.79
C GLY A 624 -21.20 -33.76 9.95
N TRP A 625 -19.98 -33.53 10.45
CA TRP A 625 -18.74 -34.05 9.88
C TRP A 625 -18.34 -35.44 10.40
N GLY A 626 -19.07 -36.00 11.37
CA GLY A 626 -18.72 -37.25 12.03
C GLY A 626 -17.49 -37.14 12.94
N GLU A 627 -17.26 -35.96 13.53
CA GLU A 627 -16.09 -35.63 14.33
C GLU A 627 -16.48 -35.38 15.80
N LYS A 628 -15.63 -35.82 16.74
CA LYS A 628 -15.91 -35.60 18.17
C LYS A 628 -15.67 -34.12 18.54
N PRO A 629 -16.67 -33.40 19.09
CA PRO A 629 -16.51 -32.00 19.47
C PRO A 629 -15.61 -31.84 20.71
N ASN A 630 -14.62 -30.94 20.61
CA ASN A 630 -13.80 -30.46 21.73
C ASN A 630 -13.31 -29.04 21.44
N ILE A 631 -14.04 -28.05 21.97
CA ILE A 631 -13.85 -26.64 21.64
C ILE A 631 -12.46 -26.12 22.03
N LEU A 632 -11.98 -26.42 23.24
CA LEU A 632 -10.67 -25.97 23.70
C LEU A 632 -9.55 -26.57 22.85
N ARG A 633 -9.63 -27.87 22.56
CA ARG A 633 -8.66 -28.54 21.68
C ARG A 633 -8.67 -27.92 20.29
N ASP A 634 -9.84 -27.63 19.74
CA ASP A 634 -9.96 -27.12 18.37
C ASP A 634 -9.57 -25.63 18.26
N ILE A 635 -9.80 -24.81 19.30
CA ILE A 635 -9.24 -23.44 19.40
C ILE A 635 -7.71 -23.50 19.45
N LEU A 636 -7.14 -24.29 20.37
CA LEU A 636 -5.70 -24.40 20.54
C LEU A 636 -5.01 -25.01 19.30
N ALA A 637 -5.69 -25.90 18.59
CA ALA A 637 -5.21 -26.47 17.32
C ALA A 637 -5.38 -25.52 16.11
N GLY A 638 -5.95 -24.33 16.30
CA GLY A 638 -6.21 -23.36 15.22
C GLY A 638 -7.28 -23.81 14.21
N ARG A 639 -8.15 -24.75 14.61
CA ARG A 639 -9.31 -25.20 13.81
C ARG A 639 -10.51 -24.27 13.98
N ILE A 640 -10.50 -23.46 15.05
CA ILE A 640 -11.43 -22.37 15.26
C ILE A 640 -10.65 -21.06 15.20
N SER A 641 -11.09 -20.16 14.31
CA SER A 641 -10.59 -18.80 14.23
C SER A 641 -11.71 -17.79 14.29
N SER A 642 -11.45 -16.62 14.86
CA SER A 642 -12.44 -15.56 14.96
C SER A 642 -12.06 -14.36 14.10
N TYR A 643 -13.06 -13.72 13.49
CA TYR A 643 -12.92 -12.39 12.91
C TYR A 643 -14.21 -11.58 13.15
N GLU A 644 -14.09 -10.26 13.17
CA GLU A 644 -15.24 -9.38 13.30
C GLU A 644 -15.79 -9.03 11.91
N LEU A 645 -17.06 -9.36 11.65
CA LEU A 645 -17.74 -8.85 10.47
C LEU A 645 -18.07 -7.38 10.70
N CYS A 646 -17.47 -6.49 9.91
CA CYS A 646 -17.76 -5.07 9.97
C CYS A 646 -18.74 -4.65 8.87
N VAL A 647 -19.70 -3.79 9.22
CA VAL A 647 -20.43 -3.02 8.22
C VAL A 647 -19.58 -1.81 7.84
N VAL A 648 -19.21 -1.75 6.56
CA VAL A 648 -18.43 -0.65 6.01
C VAL A 648 -19.35 0.26 5.19
N TYR A 649 -19.43 1.51 5.60
CA TYR A 649 -20.09 2.57 4.85
C TYR A 649 -19.01 3.37 4.13
N VAL A 650 -19.03 3.26 2.81
CA VAL A 650 -18.06 3.88 1.91
C VAL A 650 -18.75 4.95 1.09
N PRO A 651 -18.01 5.98 0.64
CA PRO A 651 -18.55 6.91 -0.35
C PRO A 651 -18.90 6.15 -1.64
N SER A 652 -19.90 6.63 -2.38
CA SER A 652 -20.43 5.92 -3.56
C SER A 652 -19.85 6.44 -4.88
N ARG A 653 -19.15 7.58 -4.85
CA ARG A 653 -18.68 8.36 -6.02
C ARG A 653 -17.32 9.03 -5.77
N GLY A 654 -16.32 8.24 -5.39
CA GLY A 654 -14.93 8.71 -5.20
C GLY A 654 -14.61 8.99 -3.75
N PHE A 655 -13.80 10.02 -3.51
CA PHE A 655 -13.38 10.40 -2.16
C PHE A 655 -14.54 10.91 -1.29
N GLY A 656 -14.54 10.60 0.00
CA GLY A 656 -15.56 11.06 0.94
C GLY A 656 -15.47 10.37 2.30
N VAL A 657 -16.53 10.48 3.10
CA VAL A 657 -16.57 9.92 4.47
C VAL A 657 -16.59 8.40 4.45
N TYR A 658 -15.67 7.81 5.21
CA TYR A 658 -15.58 6.39 5.52
C TYR A 658 -16.09 6.14 6.94
N LYS A 659 -16.86 5.07 7.13
CA LYS A 659 -17.28 4.62 8.45
C LYS A 659 -17.31 3.10 8.52
N LYS A 660 -16.63 2.53 9.51
CA LYS A 660 -16.61 1.10 9.81
C LYS A 660 -17.24 0.86 11.18
N VAL A 661 -18.20 -0.06 11.24
CA VAL A 661 -18.92 -0.41 12.47
C VAL A 661 -18.86 -1.92 12.66
N PRO A 662 -18.48 -2.42 13.85
CA PRO A 662 -18.50 -3.85 14.12
C PRO A 662 -19.96 -4.34 14.16
N ASN A 663 -20.25 -5.47 13.51
CA ASN A 663 -21.59 -6.04 13.43
C ASN A 663 -21.76 -7.26 14.33
N ARG A 664 -20.86 -8.23 14.20
CA ARG A 664 -20.87 -9.50 14.92
C ARG A 664 -19.52 -10.21 14.76
N CYS A 665 -19.13 -10.90 15.82
CA CYS A 665 -18.01 -11.83 15.77
C CYS A 665 -18.44 -13.12 15.06
N ILE A 666 -17.58 -13.63 14.19
CA ILE A 666 -17.75 -14.89 13.49
C ILE A 666 -16.62 -15.82 13.87
N TRP A 667 -16.97 -17.04 14.29
CA TRP A 667 -16.04 -18.15 14.40
C TRP A 667 -16.09 -19.00 13.15
N THR A 668 -14.97 -19.07 12.42
CA THR A 668 -14.76 -20.05 11.35
C THR A 668 -14.28 -21.35 11.99
N VAL A 669 -15.04 -22.42 11.77
CA VAL A 669 -14.70 -23.79 12.18
C VAL A 669 -14.29 -24.59 10.97
N ARG A 670 -13.24 -25.38 11.10
CA ARG A 670 -12.73 -26.29 10.07
C ARG A 670 -12.84 -27.75 10.51
N SER A 671 -13.09 -28.65 9.56
CA SER A 671 -13.06 -30.09 9.79
C SER A 671 -11.68 -30.57 10.24
N GLU A 672 -11.66 -31.56 11.12
CA GLU A 672 -10.47 -32.31 11.51
C GLU A 672 -9.97 -33.18 10.36
N LYS A 673 -10.88 -33.82 9.61
CA LYS A 673 -10.55 -34.68 8.47
C LYS A 673 -10.69 -33.96 7.12
N PRO A 674 -9.79 -34.21 6.16
CA PRO A 674 -9.90 -33.70 4.79
C PRO A 674 -10.93 -34.46 3.94
N LYS A 675 -11.31 -33.84 2.82
CA LYS A 675 -12.09 -34.41 1.71
C LYS A 675 -11.32 -34.27 0.40
N SER A 676 -11.64 -35.10 -0.60
CA SER A 676 -11.03 -35.03 -1.92
C SER A 676 -12.08 -35.06 -3.04
N ILE A 677 -11.87 -34.28 -4.09
CA ILE A 677 -12.63 -34.35 -5.35
C ILE A 677 -11.68 -34.42 -6.55
N ARG A 678 -12.19 -34.84 -7.72
CA ARG A 678 -11.40 -34.90 -8.95
C ARG A 678 -11.99 -33.96 -9.99
N VAL A 679 -11.19 -33.01 -10.47
CA VAL A 679 -11.58 -31.94 -11.39
C VAL A 679 -10.57 -31.86 -12.52
N GLY A 680 -11.02 -31.85 -13.78
CA GLY A 680 -10.12 -31.66 -14.92
C GLY A 680 -8.99 -32.70 -15.03
N GLY A 681 -9.16 -33.87 -14.39
CA GLY A 681 -8.14 -34.92 -14.29
C GLY A 681 -7.28 -34.86 -13.03
N GLU A 682 -7.25 -33.74 -12.31
CA GLU A 682 -6.48 -33.51 -11.08
C GLU A 682 -7.27 -33.79 -9.80
N THR A 683 -6.60 -34.29 -8.77
CA THR A 683 -7.19 -34.50 -7.45
C THR A 683 -6.95 -33.29 -6.55
N ILE A 684 -8.03 -32.78 -5.98
CA ILE A 684 -8.02 -31.63 -5.07
C ILE A 684 -8.44 -32.10 -3.69
N VAL A 685 -7.56 -31.90 -2.71
CA VAL A 685 -7.82 -32.16 -1.29
C VAL A 685 -8.15 -30.84 -0.60
N PHE A 686 -9.24 -30.82 0.16
CA PHE A 686 -9.68 -29.65 0.91
C PHE A 686 -10.26 -30.05 2.26
N TYR A 687 -10.52 -29.07 3.11
CA TYR A 687 -11.18 -29.28 4.41
C TYR A 687 -12.49 -28.52 4.40
N ASP A 688 -13.54 -29.11 4.96
CA ASP A 688 -14.81 -28.40 5.12
C ASP A 688 -14.63 -27.25 6.09
N ARG A 689 -15.35 -26.16 5.84
CA ARG A 689 -15.39 -25.00 6.71
C ARG A 689 -16.82 -24.52 6.88
N ARG A 690 -17.13 -24.05 8.08
CA ARG A 690 -18.44 -23.49 8.45
C ARG A 690 -18.26 -22.31 9.38
N ASN A 691 -19.14 -21.33 9.27
CA ASN A 691 -19.12 -20.13 10.10
C ASN A 691 -20.19 -20.23 11.19
N ILE A 692 -19.81 -19.91 12.41
CA ILE A 692 -20.69 -19.74 13.57
C ILE A 692 -20.77 -18.25 13.87
N TYR A 693 -21.98 -17.71 13.88
CA TYR A 693 -22.20 -16.28 14.16
C TYR A 693 -22.48 -16.12 15.65
N LEU A 694 -21.64 -15.37 16.35
CA LEU A 694 -21.80 -15.15 17.79
C LEU A 694 -22.83 -14.03 18.04
N PRO A 695 -23.83 -14.24 18.91
CA PRO A 695 -24.82 -13.22 19.25
C PRO A 695 -24.29 -12.29 20.35
N THR A 696 -23.08 -11.77 20.17
CA THR A 696 -22.43 -10.88 21.14
C THR A 696 -22.71 -9.41 20.82
N PRO A 697 -22.84 -8.54 21.85
CA PRO A 697 -22.99 -7.11 21.62
C PRO A 697 -21.68 -6.50 21.13
N THR A 698 -21.72 -5.79 20.01
CA THR A 698 -20.56 -5.06 19.49
C THR A 698 -20.54 -3.61 19.99
N GLY A 699 -19.37 -2.97 19.93
CA GLY A 699 -19.17 -1.62 20.40
C GLY A 699 -17.99 -0.92 19.76
N GLY A 700 -18.19 0.36 19.44
CA GLY A 700 -17.21 1.20 18.76
C GLY A 700 -17.64 1.56 17.35
N GLU A 701 -16.93 2.51 16.77
CA GLU A 701 -16.99 2.84 15.35
C GLU A 701 -15.67 3.49 14.98
N TYR A 702 -15.18 3.20 13.78
CA TYR A 702 -14.05 3.88 13.17
C TYR A 702 -14.58 4.74 12.03
N ARG A 703 -14.08 5.97 11.92
CA ARG A 703 -14.44 6.89 10.83
C ARG A 703 -13.17 7.43 10.23
N ASP A 704 -13.17 7.71 8.95
CA ASP A 704 -12.08 8.40 8.27
C ASP A 704 -12.60 9.03 6.97
N PHE A 705 -11.71 9.36 6.05
CA PHE A 705 -12.03 9.71 4.67
C PHE A 705 -11.31 8.77 3.72
N THR A 706 -12.01 8.30 2.70
CA THR A 706 -11.40 7.45 1.70
C THR A 706 -12.12 7.47 0.35
N TYR A 707 -11.60 6.72 -0.62
CA TYR A 707 -12.18 6.47 -1.92
C TYR A 707 -13.10 5.27 -1.89
N GLY A 708 -14.29 5.42 -2.48
CA GLY A 708 -15.29 4.39 -2.57
C GLY A 708 -16.19 4.57 -3.77
N TYR A 709 -16.64 3.45 -4.32
CA TYR A 709 -17.48 3.41 -5.50
C TYR A 709 -18.51 2.31 -5.42
N LYS A 710 -19.77 2.66 -5.67
CA LYS A 710 -20.88 1.72 -5.82
C LYS A 710 -21.16 1.38 -7.28
N PHE A 711 -21.11 0.11 -7.66
CA PHE A 711 -21.39 -0.34 -9.02
C PHE A 711 -22.68 -1.16 -9.01
N ASP A 712 -23.74 -0.56 -9.53
CA ASP A 712 -25.01 -1.26 -9.75
C ASP A 712 -24.83 -2.28 -10.87
N VAL A 713 -25.30 -3.51 -10.65
CA VAL A 713 -25.19 -4.62 -11.59
C VAL A 713 -26.57 -5.13 -11.98
N ASP A 714 -26.64 -5.94 -13.03
CA ASP A 714 -27.91 -6.50 -13.49
C ASP A 714 -28.54 -7.38 -12.39
N PRO A 715 -29.84 -7.24 -12.07
CA PRO A 715 -30.55 -8.10 -11.13
C PRO A 715 -30.42 -9.60 -11.39
N ALA A 716 -30.15 -10.03 -12.63
CA ALA A 716 -29.92 -11.42 -12.99
C ALA A 716 -28.55 -11.97 -12.53
N GLU A 717 -27.57 -11.10 -12.24
CA GLU A 717 -26.21 -11.51 -11.89
C GLU A 717 -26.16 -12.36 -10.61
N ASN A 718 -25.34 -13.41 -10.58
CA ASN A 718 -25.21 -14.24 -9.39
C ASN A 718 -24.29 -13.53 -8.35
N ALA A 719 -24.84 -13.22 -7.17
CA ALA A 719 -24.10 -12.53 -6.11
C ALA A 719 -22.88 -13.32 -5.59
N GLU A 720 -22.96 -14.66 -5.59
CA GLU A 720 -21.84 -15.52 -5.18
C GLU A 720 -20.72 -15.51 -6.24
N LEU A 721 -21.08 -15.54 -7.53
CA LEU A 721 -20.11 -15.43 -8.62
C LEU A 721 -19.47 -14.05 -8.69
N LEU A 722 -20.24 -12.97 -8.49
CA LEU A 722 -19.70 -11.61 -8.38
C LEU A 722 -18.68 -11.51 -7.26
N LYS A 723 -18.97 -12.12 -6.11
CA LYS A 723 -18.05 -12.14 -4.97
C LYS A 723 -16.77 -12.93 -5.27
N LEU A 724 -16.90 -14.10 -5.91
CA LEU A 724 -15.78 -14.90 -6.39
C LEU A 724 -14.91 -14.14 -7.41
N ALA A 725 -15.54 -13.41 -8.33
CA ALA A 725 -14.86 -12.59 -9.31
C ALA A 725 -14.07 -11.44 -8.66
N LEU A 726 -14.67 -10.70 -7.73
CA LEU A 726 -14.00 -9.62 -7.00
C LEU A 726 -12.82 -10.13 -6.17
N ALA A 727 -12.99 -11.25 -5.47
CA ALA A 727 -11.91 -11.90 -4.71
C ALA A 727 -10.74 -12.29 -5.62
N SER A 728 -11.05 -12.88 -6.77
CA SER A 728 -10.06 -13.30 -7.77
C SER A 728 -9.37 -12.11 -8.44
N LEU A 729 -10.09 -11.01 -8.67
CA LEU A 729 -9.51 -9.77 -9.16
C LEU A 729 -8.45 -9.23 -8.18
N MET A 730 -8.69 -9.28 -6.86
CA MET A 730 -7.69 -8.85 -5.86
C MET A 730 -6.42 -9.71 -5.91
N ILE A 731 -6.55 -11.02 -6.15
CA ILE A 731 -5.41 -11.93 -6.38
C ILE A 731 -4.61 -11.53 -7.62
N ILE A 732 -5.29 -11.24 -8.73
CA ILE A 732 -4.65 -10.83 -9.98
C ILE A 732 -3.94 -9.48 -9.80
N LEU A 733 -4.57 -8.50 -9.12
CA LEU A 733 -3.92 -7.22 -8.80
C LEU A 733 -2.67 -7.41 -7.94
N ARG A 734 -2.70 -8.32 -6.95
CA ARG A 734 -1.52 -8.63 -6.13
C ARG A 734 -0.39 -9.27 -6.92
N LYS A 735 -0.70 -10.26 -7.77
CA LYS A 735 0.30 -11.05 -8.50
C LYS A 735 0.85 -10.35 -9.74
N ARG A 736 0.02 -9.59 -10.47
CA ARG A 736 0.44 -8.90 -11.70
C ARG A 736 0.92 -7.48 -11.46
N LEU A 737 0.29 -6.76 -10.53
CA LEU A 737 0.58 -5.34 -10.30
C LEU A 737 1.32 -5.08 -8.98
N GLY A 738 1.40 -6.06 -8.07
CA GLY A 738 2.05 -5.90 -6.77
C GLY A 738 1.24 -5.08 -5.76
N ILE A 739 -0.07 -4.95 -5.98
CA ILE A 739 -1.00 -4.21 -5.12
C ILE A 739 -1.37 -5.07 -3.91
N ALA A 740 -1.18 -4.58 -2.69
CA ALA A 740 -1.52 -5.31 -1.47
C ALA A 740 -3.02 -5.60 -1.40
N PHE A 741 -3.42 -6.75 -0.83
CA PHE A 741 -4.83 -7.17 -0.72
C PHE A 741 -5.70 -6.13 0.01
N GLU A 742 -5.15 -5.49 1.02
CA GLU A 742 -5.85 -4.48 1.84
C GLU A 742 -5.94 -3.10 1.15
N THR A 743 -5.34 -2.93 -0.03
CA THR A 743 -5.36 -1.63 -0.75
C THR A 743 -6.73 -1.33 -1.33
N ILE A 744 -7.38 -2.35 -1.91
CA ILE A 744 -8.72 -2.27 -2.49
C ILE A 744 -9.54 -3.40 -1.88
N MET A 745 -10.57 -3.05 -1.13
CA MET A 745 -11.54 -3.99 -0.58
C MET A 745 -12.85 -3.90 -1.35
N TYR A 746 -13.64 -4.97 -1.27
CA TYR A 746 -14.93 -5.06 -1.94
C TYR A 746 -16.01 -5.61 -1.02
N ASP A 747 -17.26 -5.32 -1.39
CA ASP A 747 -18.43 -5.96 -0.81
C ASP A 747 -19.50 -6.15 -1.89
N VAL A 748 -20.30 -7.20 -1.75
CA VAL A 748 -21.43 -7.48 -2.64
C VAL A 748 -22.70 -7.41 -1.82
N VAL A 749 -23.64 -6.58 -2.26
CA VAL A 749 -24.88 -6.32 -1.54
C VAL A 749 -26.07 -6.66 -2.43
N LYS A 750 -27.02 -7.40 -1.85
CA LYS A 750 -28.31 -7.73 -2.46
C LYS A 750 -29.43 -7.19 -1.57
N VAL A 751 -30.22 -6.25 -2.08
CA VAL A 751 -31.39 -5.69 -1.39
C VAL A 751 -32.60 -5.81 -2.31
N GLY A 752 -33.54 -6.69 -1.96
CA GLY A 752 -34.66 -7.03 -2.84
C GLY A 752 -34.15 -7.58 -4.18
N GLU A 753 -34.56 -6.94 -5.28
CA GLU A 753 -34.12 -7.25 -6.64
C GLU A 753 -32.83 -6.53 -7.04
N THR A 754 -32.45 -5.46 -6.31
CA THR A 754 -31.24 -4.69 -6.63
C THR A 754 -30.00 -5.41 -6.13
N LYS A 755 -29.00 -5.51 -7.02
CA LYS A 755 -27.66 -6.00 -6.71
C LYS A 755 -26.65 -4.92 -7.06
N TYR A 756 -25.63 -4.80 -6.22
CA TYR A 756 -24.48 -3.96 -6.49
C TYR A 756 -23.27 -4.50 -5.76
N PHE A 757 -22.09 -4.12 -6.24
CA PHE A 757 -20.87 -4.28 -5.47
C PHE A 757 -20.25 -2.92 -5.18
N ASN A 758 -19.53 -2.80 -4.08
CA ASN A 758 -18.70 -1.65 -3.84
C ASN A 758 -17.22 -2.02 -3.97
N LEU A 759 -16.42 -1.06 -4.42
CA LEU A 759 -14.97 -1.06 -4.23
C LEU A 759 -14.61 0.13 -3.34
N HIS A 760 -13.70 -0.08 -2.41
CA HIS A 760 -13.20 1.00 -1.57
C HIS A 760 -11.76 0.76 -1.15
N GLU A 761 -11.11 1.80 -0.67
CA GLU A 761 -9.71 1.74 -0.27
C GLU A 761 -9.59 2.03 1.23
N PRO A 762 -9.41 1.05 2.11
CA PRO A 762 -9.33 1.32 3.56
C PRO A 762 -8.31 2.40 3.93
N GLU A 763 -7.15 2.41 3.26
CA GLU A 763 -6.04 3.34 3.48
C GLU A 763 -5.97 4.49 2.45
N SER A 764 -7.08 4.83 1.78
CA SER A 764 -7.19 6.00 0.89
C SER A 764 -5.99 6.20 -0.05
N ALA A 765 -5.75 5.26 -0.96
CA ALA A 765 -4.63 5.30 -1.90
C ALA A 765 -4.86 6.24 -3.11
N GLY A 766 -6.12 6.50 -3.45
CA GLY A 766 -6.57 7.09 -4.71
C GLY A 766 -6.28 6.19 -5.92
N LEU A 767 -6.27 4.86 -5.72
CA LEU A 767 -5.87 3.88 -6.73
C LEU A 767 -7.01 3.52 -7.69
N ILE A 768 -8.25 3.35 -7.21
CA ILE A 768 -9.43 3.06 -8.05
C ILE A 768 -9.59 4.15 -9.13
N ASP A 769 -9.24 5.39 -8.79
CA ASP A 769 -9.28 6.54 -9.70
C ASP A 769 -8.13 6.54 -10.70
N SER A 770 -6.91 6.23 -10.23
CA SER A 770 -5.67 6.32 -11.02
C SER A 770 -5.30 5.05 -11.77
N ILE A 771 -5.86 3.90 -11.43
CA ILE A 771 -5.55 2.63 -12.08
C ILE A 771 -6.10 2.60 -13.52
N ASP A 772 -5.24 2.13 -14.43
CA ASP A 772 -5.61 1.85 -15.80
C ASP A 772 -6.31 0.47 -15.88
N TRP A 773 -7.64 0.50 -15.92
CA TRP A 773 -8.48 -0.70 -15.98
C TRP A 773 -8.34 -1.48 -17.30
N ASP A 774 -7.83 -0.87 -18.38
CA ASP A 774 -7.56 -1.59 -19.63
C ASP A 774 -6.28 -2.43 -19.52
N THR A 775 -5.28 -1.92 -18.78
CA THR A 775 -4.11 -2.73 -18.39
C THR A 775 -4.50 -3.85 -17.43
N VAL A 776 -5.42 -3.61 -16.49
CA VAL A 776 -5.95 -4.67 -15.62
C VAL A 776 -6.69 -5.74 -16.43
N ARG A 777 -7.52 -5.34 -17.40
CA ARG A 777 -8.23 -6.29 -18.29
C ARG A 777 -7.26 -7.23 -19.00
N ARG A 778 -6.25 -6.67 -19.68
CA ARG A 778 -5.23 -7.48 -20.38
C ARG A 778 -4.52 -8.44 -19.43
N ALA A 779 -4.21 -7.97 -18.21
CA ALA A 779 -3.58 -8.80 -17.18
C ALA A 779 -4.47 -9.97 -16.72
N VAL A 780 -5.80 -9.83 -16.76
CA VAL A 780 -6.78 -10.89 -16.46
C VAL A 780 -6.89 -11.88 -17.63
N GLU A 781 -6.96 -11.38 -18.87
CA GLU A 781 -7.03 -12.20 -20.09
C GLU A 781 -5.81 -13.14 -20.20
N GLU A 782 -4.61 -12.62 -19.91
CA GLU A 782 -3.35 -13.35 -19.91
C GLU A 782 -3.08 -14.10 -18.58
N TYR A 783 -3.99 -14.04 -17.61
CA TYR A 783 -3.77 -14.64 -16.30
C TYR A 783 -3.90 -16.16 -16.35
N THR A 784 -2.89 -16.87 -15.84
CA THR A 784 -2.96 -18.32 -15.62
C THR A 784 -3.13 -18.57 -14.13
N PHE A 785 -4.24 -19.20 -13.75
CA PHE A 785 -4.49 -19.61 -12.38
C PHE A 785 -3.61 -20.80 -12.00
N THR A 786 -3.15 -20.79 -10.75
CA THR A 786 -2.17 -21.68 -10.14
C THR A 786 -2.75 -22.25 -8.84
N PRO A 787 -2.16 -23.31 -8.28
CA PRO A 787 -2.54 -23.79 -6.96
C PRO A 787 -2.44 -22.71 -5.86
N LEU A 788 -1.50 -21.76 -5.99
CA LEU A 788 -1.38 -20.65 -5.05
C LEU A 788 -2.63 -19.75 -5.05
N ASP A 789 -3.26 -19.51 -6.21
CA ASP A 789 -4.46 -18.67 -6.30
C ASP A 789 -5.63 -19.26 -5.48
N ARG A 790 -5.78 -20.59 -5.48
CA ARG A 790 -6.74 -21.28 -4.61
C ARG A 790 -6.46 -21.05 -3.13
N ILE A 791 -5.19 -21.12 -2.74
CA ILE A 791 -4.74 -20.94 -1.35
C ILE A 791 -5.02 -19.50 -0.92
N LEU A 792 -4.60 -18.53 -1.73
CA LEU A 792 -4.81 -17.10 -1.50
C LEU A 792 -6.30 -16.76 -1.41
N LEU A 793 -7.12 -17.31 -2.31
CA LEU A 793 -8.58 -17.11 -2.28
C LEU A 793 -9.17 -17.57 -0.94
N SER A 794 -8.69 -18.71 -0.42
CA SER A 794 -9.15 -19.24 0.86
C SER A 794 -8.73 -18.43 2.10
N GLN A 795 -7.77 -17.50 1.93
CA GLN A 795 -7.35 -16.54 2.97
C GLN A 795 -8.10 -15.22 2.84
N ILE A 796 -8.30 -14.75 1.61
CA ILE A 796 -8.92 -13.44 1.34
C ILE A 796 -10.43 -13.51 1.56
N ASP A 797 -11.08 -14.56 1.06
CA ASP A 797 -12.54 -14.67 1.11
C ASP A 797 -13.01 -16.12 1.12
N GLU A 798 -13.39 -16.57 2.32
CA GLU A 798 -13.85 -17.93 2.58
C GLU A 798 -15.16 -18.29 1.85
N LEU A 799 -16.05 -17.31 1.66
CA LEU A 799 -17.31 -17.54 0.94
C LEU A 799 -17.02 -17.69 -0.55
N ALA A 800 -16.16 -16.83 -1.12
CA ALA A 800 -15.70 -16.99 -2.50
C ALA A 800 -15.01 -18.35 -2.72
N TYR A 801 -14.16 -18.79 -1.79
CA TYR A 801 -13.55 -20.11 -1.85
C TYR A 801 -14.60 -21.24 -1.84
N SER A 802 -15.61 -21.13 -0.98
CA SER A 802 -16.71 -22.10 -0.93
C SER A 802 -17.50 -22.14 -2.23
N THR A 803 -17.75 -20.98 -2.85
CA THR A 803 -18.35 -20.89 -4.19
C THR A 803 -17.44 -21.57 -5.21
N LEU A 804 -16.13 -21.33 -5.21
CA LEU A 804 -15.20 -21.99 -6.13
C LEU A 804 -15.25 -23.52 -6.00
N VAL A 805 -15.38 -24.05 -4.78
CA VAL A 805 -15.56 -25.50 -4.54
C VAL A 805 -16.86 -26.01 -5.18
N SER A 806 -17.97 -25.28 -5.03
CA SER A 806 -19.27 -25.63 -5.63
C SER A 806 -19.26 -25.60 -7.16
N TYR A 807 -18.39 -24.79 -7.77
CA TYR A 807 -18.15 -24.75 -9.22
C TYR A 807 -17.00 -25.68 -9.65
N GLU A 808 -16.62 -26.62 -8.79
CA GLU A 808 -15.60 -27.62 -9.06
C GLU A 808 -14.29 -26.99 -9.56
N PHE A 809 -13.86 -25.86 -8.98
CA PHE A 809 -12.61 -25.18 -9.35
C PHE A 809 -12.48 -24.79 -10.84
N ASN A 810 -13.60 -24.51 -11.53
CA ASN A 810 -13.57 -24.06 -12.93
C ASN A 810 -13.08 -22.60 -13.07
N TRP A 811 -11.79 -22.44 -13.36
CA TRP A 811 -11.15 -21.13 -13.50
C TRP A 811 -11.56 -20.32 -14.75
N GLU A 812 -12.10 -20.96 -15.79
CA GLU A 812 -12.57 -20.24 -16.97
C GLU A 812 -13.84 -19.43 -16.66
N VAL A 813 -14.75 -20.02 -15.88
CA VAL A 813 -15.93 -19.30 -15.35
C VAL A 813 -15.49 -18.11 -14.51
N VAL A 814 -14.50 -18.30 -13.62
CA VAL A 814 -13.94 -17.21 -12.81
C VAL A 814 -13.38 -16.08 -13.67
N ARG A 815 -12.61 -16.40 -14.71
CA ARG A 815 -12.03 -15.40 -15.63
C ARG A 815 -13.11 -14.55 -16.29
N GLN A 816 -14.16 -15.19 -16.82
CA GLN A 816 -15.26 -14.48 -17.50
C GLN A 816 -16.01 -13.54 -16.55
N GLU A 817 -16.27 -13.98 -15.32
CA GLU A 817 -16.92 -13.15 -14.31
C GLU A 817 -16.03 -11.98 -13.85
N VAL A 818 -14.70 -12.17 -13.75
CA VAL A 818 -13.76 -11.07 -13.47
C VAL A 818 -13.79 -10.02 -14.58
N LEU A 819 -13.78 -10.43 -15.85
CA LEU A 819 -13.87 -9.50 -16.98
C LEU A 819 -15.19 -8.72 -16.96
N ARG A 820 -16.31 -9.37 -16.61
CA ARG A 820 -17.61 -8.72 -16.46
C ARG A 820 -17.60 -7.68 -15.33
N VAL A 821 -16.96 -7.97 -14.19
CA VAL A 821 -16.76 -6.99 -13.12
C VAL A 821 -15.99 -5.76 -13.62
N ILE A 822 -14.93 -5.96 -14.42
CA ILE A 822 -14.17 -4.85 -15.02
C ILE A 822 -15.05 -4.04 -15.99
N ASP A 823 -15.92 -4.69 -16.77
CA ASP A 823 -16.88 -3.99 -17.64
C ASP A 823 -17.77 -3.03 -16.85
N TYR A 824 -18.31 -3.44 -15.71
CA TYR A 824 -19.09 -2.57 -14.82
C TYR A 824 -18.27 -1.39 -14.30
N ILE A 825 -17.00 -1.63 -13.94
CA ILE A 825 -16.11 -0.57 -13.44
C ILE A 825 -15.83 0.48 -14.52
N VAL A 826 -15.49 0.03 -15.73
CA VAL A 826 -15.22 0.91 -16.88
C VAL A 826 -16.49 1.63 -17.34
N ALA A 827 -17.65 0.95 -17.35
CA ALA A 827 -18.92 1.55 -17.74
C ALA A 827 -19.31 2.75 -16.87
N LYS A 828 -19.00 2.73 -15.56
CA LYS A 828 -19.26 3.85 -14.65
C LYS A 828 -18.39 5.09 -14.94
N LYS A 829 -17.29 4.94 -15.67
CA LYS A 829 -16.47 6.06 -16.16
C LYS A 829 -17.05 6.72 -17.44
N LYS A 830 -18.15 6.21 -18.01
CA LYS A 830 -18.86 6.79 -19.16
C LYS A 830 -20.01 7.72 -18.71
N LEU A 831 -20.26 8.80 -19.45
CA LEU A 831 -21.42 9.70 -19.32
C LEU A 831 -22.56 9.18 -20.18
N PRO A 832 -23.72 8.81 -19.61
CA PRO A 832 -24.92 8.58 -20.38
C PRO A 832 -25.50 9.91 -20.85
N LEU A 833 -25.77 10.03 -22.14
CA LEU A 833 -26.37 11.19 -22.78
C LEU A 833 -27.66 10.77 -23.48
N LEU A 834 -28.62 11.68 -23.50
CA LEU A 834 -29.84 11.54 -24.29
C LEU A 834 -29.82 12.64 -25.35
N VAL A 835 -29.77 12.26 -26.63
CA VAL A 835 -29.83 13.18 -27.77
C VAL A 835 -30.95 12.71 -28.68
N ARG A 836 -31.99 13.53 -28.89
CA ARG A 836 -33.15 13.17 -29.72
C ARG A 836 -33.78 11.80 -29.36
N GLY A 837 -33.86 11.47 -28.08
CA GLY A 837 -34.41 10.19 -27.60
C GLY A 837 -33.48 8.99 -27.80
N VAL A 838 -32.26 9.18 -28.27
CA VAL A 838 -31.25 8.12 -28.39
C VAL A 838 -30.33 8.19 -27.18
N ARG A 839 -30.17 7.06 -26.47
CA ARG A 839 -29.22 6.96 -25.36
C ARG A 839 -27.86 6.60 -25.91
N VAL A 840 -26.88 7.43 -25.60
CA VAL A 840 -25.50 7.28 -26.06
C VAL A 840 -24.58 7.41 -24.85
N LYS A 841 -23.58 6.53 -24.74
CA LYS A 841 -22.57 6.63 -23.68
C LYS A 841 -21.28 7.13 -24.27
N ILE A 842 -20.81 8.29 -23.78
CA ILE A 842 -19.49 8.83 -24.15
C ILE A 842 -18.53 8.67 -22.96
N PRO A 843 -17.21 8.54 -23.16
CA PRO A 843 -16.25 8.63 -22.05
C PRO A 843 -16.40 9.96 -21.29
N LYS A 844 -16.18 9.98 -19.97
CA LYS A 844 -16.00 11.25 -19.25
C LYS A 844 -14.76 11.98 -19.80
N PRO A 845 -14.83 13.30 -20.06
CA PRO A 845 -13.64 14.09 -20.37
C PRO A 845 -12.56 13.90 -19.32
N SER A 846 -11.34 13.58 -19.76
CA SER A 846 -10.18 13.41 -18.88
C SER A 846 -8.88 13.48 -19.68
N LYS A 847 -7.80 13.92 -19.01
CA LYS A 847 -6.43 13.90 -19.56
C LYS A 847 -5.95 12.49 -19.90
N ALA A 848 -6.45 11.48 -19.19
CA ALA A 848 -6.09 10.07 -19.41
C ALA A 848 -6.45 9.59 -20.82
N LEU A 849 -7.42 10.22 -21.48
CA LEU A 849 -7.79 9.89 -22.86
C LEU A 849 -6.72 10.31 -23.89
N LYS A 850 -5.74 11.13 -23.49
CA LYS A 850 -4.69 11.69 -24.36
C LYS A 850 -5.27 12.35 -25.62
N ILE A 851 -6.37 13.06 -25.46
CA ILE A 851 -7.02 13.87 -26.51
C ILE A 851 -6.90 15.33 -26.08
N GLY A 852 -6.56 16.21 -27.01
CA GLY A 852 -6.57 17.65 -26.82
C GLY A 852 -7.33 18.32 -27.96
N ALA A 853 -8.19 19.29 -27.65
CA ALA A 853 -8.90 20.07 -28.67
C ALA A 853 -8.27 21.45 -28.82
N LEU A 854 -7.87 21.78 -30.04
CA LEU A 854 -7.22 23.04 -30.40
C LEU A 854 -8.19 23.93 -31.18
N TYR A 855 -8.37 25.15 -30.70
CA TYR A 855 -9.07 26.20 -31.41
C TYR A 855 -8.18 27.43 -31.55
N ALA A 856 -8.10 27.98 -32.76
CA ALA A 856 -7.30 29.16 -33.06
C ALA A 856 -8.09 30.11 -33.95
N PHE A 857 -7.96 31.41 -33.70
CA PHE A 857 -8.47 32.45 -34.59
C PHE A 857 -7.50 33.62 -34.65
N THR A 858 -7.53 34.36 -35.75
CA THR A 858 -6.69 35.52 -35.99
C THR A 858 -7.43 36.52 -36.88
N GLU A 859 -7.60 37.73 -36.37
CA GLU A 859 -8.28 38.83 -37.06
C GLU A 859 -7.34 40.02 -37.16
N VAL A 860 -7.37 40.74 -38.29
CA VAL A 860 -6.53 41.90 -38.55
C VAL A 860 -7.43 43.10 -38.87
N SER A 861 -7.19 44.24 -38.23
CA SER A 861 -7.88 45.49 -38.58
C SER A 861 -7.62 45.84 -40.05
N GLY A 862 -8.64 46.31 -40.78
CA GLY A 862 -8.58 46.55 -42.23
C GLY A 862 -7.31 47.25 -42.74
N GLU A 863 -6.91 46.90 -43.97
CA GLU A 863 -5.63 47.30 -44.60
C GLU A 863 -5.41 48.82 -44.69
N ASP A 864 -6.49 49.61 -44.61
CA ASP A 864 -6.46 51.09 -44.66
C ASP A 864 -6.20 51.77 -43.30
N SER A 865 -5.96 51.01 -42.22
CA SER A 865 -5.67 51.59 -40.90
C SER A 865 -4.21 52.07 -40.80
N PRO A 866 -3.94 53.32 -40.36
CA PRO A 866 -2.58 53.83 -40.20
C PRO A 866 -1.75 53.09 -39.13
N ARG A 867 -2.39 52.26 -38.28
CA ARG A 867 -1.73 51.34 -37.33
C ARG A 867 -2.51 50.03 -37.30
N PRO A 868 -2.19 49.06 -38.17
CA PRO A 868 -2.93 47.81 -38.19
C PRO A 868 -2.66 47.01 -36.90
N VAL A 869 -3.73 46.46 -36.32
CA VAL A 869 -3.71 45.64 -35.11
C VAL A 869 -4.18 44.24 -35.49
N MET A 870 -3.42 43.23 -35.12
CA MET A 870 -3.81 41.84 -35.20
C MET A 870 -4.22 41.35 -33.82
N ILE A 871 -5.32 40.60 -33.76
CA ILE A 871 -5.77 39.88 -32.58
C ILE A 871 -5.60 38.41 -32.89
N ALA A 872 -4.79 37.71 -32.09
CA ALA A 872 -4.62 36.26 -32.20
C ALA A 872 -5.09 35.60 -30.90
N GLY A 873 -5.99 34.63 -31.05
CA GLY A 873 -6.49 33.79 -29.96
C GLY A 873 -6.12 32.33 -30.17
N LEU A 874 -5.67 31.68 -29.11
CA LEU A 874 -5.29 30.27 -29.07
C LEU A 874 -5.92 29.62 -27.84
N SER A 875 -6.58 28.49 -28.03
CA SER A 875 -7.19 27.71 -26.96
C SER A 875 -6.88 26.23 -27.11
N PHE A 876 -6.53 25.60 -26.00
CA PHE A 876 -6.32 24.18 -25.90
C PHE A 876 -7.08 23.60 -24.72
N PHE A 877 -7.88 22.56 -24.94
CA PHE A 877 -8.58 21.84 -23.90
C PHE A 877 -8.12 20.38 -23.85
N ASP A 878 -7.57 19.93 -22.72
CA ASP A 878 -6.93 18.61 -22.59
C ASP A 878 -7.83 17.52 -21.97
N GLY A 879 -9.12 17.83 -21.81
CA GLY A 879 -10.11 16.96 -21.19
C GLY A 879 -10.47 17.35 -19.75
N GLU A 880 -9.60 18.06 -19.05
CA GLU A 880 -9.88 18.61 -17.70
C GLU A 880 -9.68 20.13 -17.66
N ASP A 881 -8.55 20.62 -18.18
CA ASP A 881 -8.16 22.03 -18.13
C ASP A 881 -8.30 22.71 -19.50
N ALA A 882 -8.73 23.98 -19.48
CA ALA A 882 -8.78 24.85 -20.65
C ALA A 882 -7.69 25.94 -20.54
N TYR A 883 -6.79 25.96 -21.51
CA TYR A 883 -5.72 26.95 -21.63
C TYR A 883 -6.07 27.93 -22.73
N ASN A 884 -6.45 29.15 -22.37
CA ASN A 884 -6.92 30.17 -23.30
C ASN A 884 -5.98 31.37 -23.25
N VAL A 885 -5.53 31.82 -24.41
CA VAL A 885 -4.73 33.05 -24.54
C VAL A 885 -5.26 33.85 -25.71
N VAL A 886 -5.49 35.13 -25.49
CA VAL A 886 -5.68 36.11 -26.58
C VAL A 886 -4.77 37.32 -26.39
N GLU A 887 -4.18 37.77 -27.50
CA GLU A 887 -3.31 38.93 -27.51
C GLU A 887 -3.55 39.81 -28.74
N SER A 888 -3.34 41.12 -28.59
CA SER A 888 -3.32 42.08 -29.70
C SER A 888 -1.90 42.59 -29.95
N TYR A 889 -1.40 42.49 -31.17
CA TYR A 889 -0.06 42.97 -31.55
C TYR A 889 0.02 43.35 -33.05
N PRO A 890 1.04 44.09 -33.50
CA PRO A 890 1.14 44.51 -34.90
C PRO A 890 1.31 43.31 -35.86
N PRO A 891 0.62 43.27 -37.02
CA PRO A 891 0.76 42.22 -38.04
C PRO A 891 2.04 42.37 -38.87
N ILE A 892 3.20 42.39 -38.22
CA ILE A 892 4.49 42.54 -38.89
C ILE A 892 5.12 41.14 -39.00
N PRO A 893 5.44 40.63 -40.22
CA PRO A 893 5.88 39.25 -40.46
C PRO A 893 7.10 38.78 -39.64
N TYR A 894 7.94 39.71 -39.17
CA TYR A 894 9.18 39.42 -38.43
C TYR A 894 9.07 39.65 -36.92
N ILE A 895 7.93 40.14 -36.42
CA ILE A 895 7.71 40.29 -34.98
C ILE A 895 7.32 38.92 -34.41
N LYS A 896 8.00 38.55 -33.31
CA LYS A 896 7.66 37.33 -32.56
C LYS A 896 6.32 37.53 -31.86
N PRO A 897 5.45 36.50 -31.84
CA PRO A 897 4.23 36.55 -31.05
C PRO A 897 4.54 36.82 -29.57
N PRO A 898 3.62 37.48 -28.83
CA PRO A 898 3.71 37.66 -27.39
C PRO A 898 4.06 36.37 -26.64
N GLU A 899 4.76 36.50 -25.52
CA GLU A 899 5.25 35.36 -24.73
C GLU A 899 4.12 34.43 -24.28
N SER A 900 2.95 34.96 -23.91
CA SER A 900 1.77 34.18 -23.54
C SER A 900 1.35 33.19 -24.63
N LEU A 901 1.28 33.65 -25.89
CA LEU A 901 0.95 32.80 -27.03
C LEU A 901 2.05 31.76 -27.31
N ARG A 902 3.33 32.16 -27.22
CA ARG A 902 4.47 31.24 -27.44
C ARG A 902 4.58 30.17 -26.35
N SER A 903 4.25 30.51 -25.11
CA SER A 903 4.24 29.56 -24.00
C SER A 903 3.13 28.51 -24.17
N LEU A 904 1.93 28.94 -24.59
CA LEU A 904 0.85 28.00 -24.90
C LEU A 904 1.18 27.15 -26.14
N GLU A 905 1.79 27.75 -27.17
CA GLU A 905 2.28 27.04 -28.35
C GLU A 905 3.27 25.91 -27.97
N ALA A 906 4.22 26.21 -27.09
CA ALA A 906 5.20 25.23 -26.59
C ALA A 906 4.54 24.12 -25.77
N LEU A 907 3.58 24.46 -24.90
CA LEU A 907 2.83 23.48 -24.10
C LEU A 907 2.09 22.48 -25.01
N ILE A 908 1.41 22.98 -26.04
CA ILE A 908 0.65 22.10 -26.95
C ILE A 908 1.60 21.20 -27.74
N ALA A 909 2.74 21.75 -28.22
CA ALA A 909 3.76 20.95 -28.88
C ALA A 909 4.31 19.85 -27.95
N GLU A 910 4.58 20.17 -26.68
CA GLU A 910 5.03 19.20 -25.69
C GLU A 910 4.03 18.06 -25.48
N LYS A 911 2.75 18.39 -25.38
CA LYS A 911 1.66 17.41 -25.24
C LYS A 911 1.61 16.43 -26.42
N VAL A 912 1.78 16.92 -27.65
CA VAL A 912 1.70 16.09 -28.85
C VAL A 912 2.95 15.23 -29.03
N ASP A 913 4.12 15.86 -28.95
CA ASP A 913 5.39 15.24 -29.31
C ASP A 913 5.94 14.31 -28.20
N TYR A 914 5.70 14.63 -26.92
CA TYR A 914 6.25 13.85 -25.79
C TYR A 914 5.20 13.10 -24.97
N GLU A 915 4.00 13.66 -24.81
CA GLU A 915 2.93 13.02 -24.01
C GLU A 915 1.97 12.15 -24.84
N ASP A 916 2.19 12.08 -26.15
CA ASP A 916 1.49 11.22 -27.10
C ASP A 916 0.02 11.65 -27.37
N TYR A 917 -0.32 12.94 -27.15
CA TYR A 917 -1.69 13.43 -27.37
C TYR A 917 -2.12 13.38 -28.84
N LYS A 918 -3.41 13.06 -29.06
CA LYS A 918 -4.14 13.30 -30.30
C LYS A 918 -4.78 14.68 -30.27
N LEU A 919 -4.67 15.43 -31.34
CA LEU A 919 -5.10 16.81 -31.43
C LEU A 919 -6.30 16.95 -32.37
N VAL A 920 -7.42 17.42 -31.82
CA VAL A 920 -8.69 17.60 -32.52
C VAL A 920 -8.84 19.07 -32.93
N VAL A 921 -9.12 19.31 -34.21
CA VAL A 921 -9.35 20.64 -34.79
C VAL A 921 -10.69 20.71 -35.53
N GLU A 922 -11.23 21.92 -35.66
CA GLU A 922 -12.47 22.15 -36.42
C GLU A 922 -12.24 21.90 -37.91
N SER A 923 -11.10 22.37 -38.41
CA SER A 923 -10.71 22.32 -39.82
C SER A 923 -9.21 22.43 -39.90
N LYS A 924 -8.54 21.41 -40.42
CA LYS A 924 -7.07 21.39 -40.55
C LYS A 924 -6.56 22.61 -41.32
N ASP A 925 -7.14 22.88 -42.48
CA ASP A 925 -6.71 23.98 -43.36
C ASP A 925 -6.94 25.35 -42.71
N LYS A 926 -8.12 25.56 -42.12
CA LYS A 926 -8.46 26.82 -41.45
C LYS A 926 -7.57 27.04 -40.23
N THR A 927 -7.37 26.03 -39.39
CA THR A 927 -6.50 26.14 -38.21
C THR A 927 -5.06 26.45 -38.62
N LEU A 928 -4.52 25.79 -39.65
CA LEU A 928 -3.19 26.10 -40.18
C LEU A 928 -3.10 27.54 -40.71
N GLU A 929 -4.11 28.01 -41.42
CA GLU A 929 -4.18 29.39 -41.91
C GLU A 929 -4.15 30.41 -40.76
N GLN A 930 -4.95 30.21 -39.72
CA GLN A 930 -5.00 31.09 -38.55
C GLN A 930 -3.66 31.11 -37.81
N LEU A 931 -3.04 29.95 -37.58
CA LEU A 931 -1.73 29.86 -36.93
C LEU A 931 -0.61 30.51 -37.74
N LYS A 932 -0.65 30.38 -39.09
CA LYS A 932 0.28 31.07 -39.99
C LYS A 932 0.12 32.59 -39.92
N LYS A 933 -1.12 33.09 -39.90
CA LYS A 933 -1.40 34.53 -39.69
C LYS A 933 -0.86 35.04 -38.36
N ALA A 934 -1.03 34.26 -37.28
CA ALA A 934 -0.49 34.55 -35.96
C ALA A 934 1.03 34.31 -35.80
N ASN A 935 1.76 33.92 -36.85
CA ASN A 935 3.19 33.62 -36.82
C ASN A 935 3.58 32.56 -35.76
N LEU A 936 2.69 31.61 -35.45
CA LEU A 936 2.89 30.49 -34.52
C LEU A 936 3.50 29.29 -35.27
N ARG A 937 4.80 29.40 -35.57
CA ARG A 937 5.53 28.49 -36.47
C ARG A 937 5.75 27.09 -35.90
N THR A 938 5.86 26.96 -34.58
CA THR A 938 6.07 25.67 -33.91
C THR A 938 4.84 24.80 -34.06
N LEU A 939 3.65 25.35 -33.79
CA LEU A 939 2.40 24.62 -33.95
C LEU A 939 2.07 24.31 -35.41
N VAL A 940 2.37 25.24 -36.33
CA VAL A 940 2.25 24.95 -37.78
C VAL A 940 3.09 23.74 -38.15
N ARG A 941 4.33 23.66 -37.67
CA ARG A 941 5.21 22.51 -37.92
C ARG A 941 4.68 21.21 -37.30
N VAL A 942 4.18 21.26 -36.06
CA VAL A 942 3.59 20.08 -35.38
C VAL A 942 2.40 19.56 -36.17
N LEU A 943 1.50 20.44 -36.62
CA LEU A 943 0.30 20.06 -37.37
C LEU A 943 0.61 19.55 -38.80
N GLU A 944 1.60 20.14 -39.48
CA GLU A 944 2.02 19.72 -40.82
C GLU A 944 2.75 18.37 -40.80
N ASN A 945 3.49 18.06 -39.73
CA ASN A 945 4.26 16.82 -39.58
C ASN A 945 3.59 15.76 -38.69
N ALA A 946 2.34 15.99 -38.27
CA ALA A 946 1.64 15.05 -37.40
C ALA A 946 1.48 13.68 -38.08
N GLU A 947 1.80 12.61 -37.35
CA GLU A 947 1.61 11.24 -37.83
C GLU A 947 0.13 10.94 -38.14
N PRO A 948 -0.17 10.01 -39.06
CA PRO A 948 -1.55 9.60 -39.34
C PRO A 948 -2.32 9.23 -38.06
N GLY A 949 -3.47 9.88 -37.83
CA GLY A 949 -4.30 9.66 -36.64
C GLY A 949 -3.94 10.49 -35.40
N LYS A 950 -2.85 11.28 -35.44
CA LYS A 950 -2.48 12.25 -34.40
C LYS A 950 -3.20 13.59 -34.54
N LEU A 951 -3.44 14.03 -35.77
CA LEU A 951 -4.25 15.22 -36.07
C LEU A 951 -5.60 14.77 -36.61
N ILE A 952 -6.67 15.22 -35.95
CA ILE A 952 -8.04 14.83 -36.26
C ILE A 952 -8.81 16.07 -36.70
N ASP A 953 -9.16 16.13 -37.99
CA ASP A 953 -10.16 17.07 -38.49
C ASP A 953 -11.54 16.52 -38.18
N ILE A 954 -12.30 17.21 -37.33
CA ILE A 954 -13.61 16.72 -36.88
C ILE A 954 -14.62 16.58 -38.03
N ARG A 955 -14.42 17.28 -39.15
CA ARG A 955 -15.31 17.20 -40.34
C ARG A 955 -15.09 15.91 -41.13
N GLU A 956 -13.92 15.29 -40.97
CA GLU A 956 -13.59 14.00 -41.59
C GLU A 956 -14.02 12.80 -40.73
N VAL A 957 -14.41 13.03 -39.48
CA VAL A 957 -14.93 11.98 -38.59
C VAL A 957 -16.34 11.61 -39.01
N GLY A 958 -16.57 10.32 -39.29
CA GLY A 958 -17.86 9.80 -39.74
C GLY A 958 -18.99 10.17 -38.79
N ARG A 959 -20.08 10.74 -39.34
CA ARG A 959 -21.24 11.18 -38.56
C ARG A 959 -22.27 10.05 -38.45
N PRO A 960 -22.63 9.61 -37.22
CA PRO A 960 -23.67 8.62 -37.02
C PRO A 960 -25.01 9.05 -37.59
N GLU A 961 -25.81 8.10 -38.07
CA GLU A 961 -27.11 8.38 -38.69
C GLU A 961 -28.09 9.10 -37.75
N TRP A 962 -28.05 8.77 -36.45
CA TRP A 962 -28.89 9.40 -35.42
C TRP A 962 -28.53 10.88 -35.13
N LEU A 963 -27.35 11.34 -35.55
CA LEU A 963 -26.92 12.75 -35.46
C LEU A 963 -27.17 13.54 -36.75
N ARG A 964 -27.76 12.95 -37.79
CA ARG A 964 -28.05 13.68 -39.03
C ARG A 964 -29.07 14.80 -38.80
N GLY A 965 -28.78 15.97 -39.37
CA GLY A 965 -29.67 17.15 -39.34
C GLY A 965 -29.65 17.97 -38.06
N LEU A 966 -28.88 17.60 -37.03
CA LEU A 966 -28.69 18.38 -35.79
C LEU A 966 -27.23 18.80 -35.68
N SER A 967 -26.90 20.08 -35.46
CA SER A 967 -25.50 20.49 -35.32
C SER A 967 -24.86 19.85 -34.07
N LEU A 968 -23.54 19.61 -34.10
CA LEU A 968 -22.84 18.99 -32.96
C LEU A 968 -22.95 19.87 -31.71
N ARG A 969 -22.90 21.19 -31.89
CA ARG A 969 -23.08 22.15 -30.79
C ARG A 969 -24.48 22.05 -30.19
N ASP A 970 -25.52 22.01 -31.01
CA ASP A 970 -26.91 21.90 -30.53
C ASP A 970 -27.14 20.56 -29.79
N ALA A 971 -26.56 19.47 -30.32
CA ALA A 971 -26.59 18.17 -29.64
C ALA A 971 -25.94 18.23 -28.26
N LEU A 972 -24.80 18.90 -28.11
CA LEU A 972 -24.15 19.06 -26.81
C LEU A 972 -24.95 19.95 -25.85
N VAL A 973 -25.59 21.00 -26.36
CA VAL A 973 -26.48 21.86 -25.55
C VAL A 973 -27.70 21.08 -25.05
N GLU A 974 -28.32 20.25 -25.89
CA GLU A 974 -29.45 19.40 -25.52
C GLU A 974 -29.10 18.43 -24.38
N THR A 975 -27.87 17.91 -24.37
CA THR A 975 -27.38 17.02 -23.29
C THR A 975 -27.05 17.74 -21.99
N GLY A 976 -27.02 19.07 -21.98
CA GLY A 976 -26.54 19.87 -20.85
C GLY A 976 -25.02 19.83 -20.64
N LEU A 977 -24.25 19.17 -21.53
CA LEU A 977 -22.78 19.14 -21.46
C LEU A 977 -22.13 20.47 -21.87
N LEU A 978 -22.85 21.31 -22.62
CA LEU A 978 -22.41 22.64 -23.03
C LEU A 978 -23.49 23.65 -22.64
N THR A 979 -23.10 24.67 -21.87
CA THR A 979 -23.96 25.82 -21.55
C THR A 979 -23.36 27.04 -22.23
N PRO A 980 -23.97 27.60 -23.29
CA PRO A 980 -23.42 28.74 -24.01
C PRO A 980 -23.33 29.95 -23.08
N GLY A 981 -22.11 30.44 -22.84
CA GLY A 981 -21.85 31.52 -21.87
C GLY A 981 -21.58 32.88 -22.54
N VAL A 982 -21.15 32.87 -23.80
CA VAL A 982 -20.72 34.08 -24.53
C VAL A 982 -21.34 34.09 -25.93
N SER A 983 -22.03 35.18 -26.29
CA SER A 983 -22.64 35.33 -27.61
C SER A 983 -21.60 35.74 -28.66
N ILE A 984 -21.76 35.28 -29.90
CA ILE A 984 -20.89 35.68 -31.02
C ILE A 984 -20.89 37.20 -31.21
N GLU A 985 -22.05 37.85 -31.03
CA GLU A 985 -22.19 39.30 -31.08
C GLU A 985 -21.30 40.02 -30.05
N SER A 986 -21.22 39.49 -28.82
CA SER A 986 -20.40 40.08 -27.76
C SER A 986 -18.89 39.97 -28.07
N VAL A 987 -18.48 38.89 -28.73
CA VAL A 987 -17.10 38.69 -29.20
C VAL A 987 -16.79 39.63 -30.36
N SER A 988 -17.69 39.75 -31.34
CA SER A 988 -17.54 40.68 -32.46
C SER A 988 -17.44 42.12 -31.98
N LEU A 989 -18.31 42.55 -31.06
CA LEU A 989 -18.24 43.88 -30.43
C LEU A 989 -16.92 44.10 -29.68
N SER A 990 -16.43 43.06 -29.00
CA SER A 990 -15.15 43.07 -28.30
C SER A 990 -13.98 43.28 -29.27
N ILE A 991 -13.95 42.52 -30.38
CA ILE A 991 -12.95 42.65 -31.44
C ILE A 991 -12.99 44.05 -32.07
N THR A 992 -14.16 44.56 -32.44
CA THR A 992 -14.32 45.92 -33.00
C THR A 992 -13.78 46.98 -32.05
N ARG A 993 -14.06 46.87 -30.74
CA ARG A 993 -13.52 47.80 -29.73
C ARG A 993 -12.00 47.77 -29.66
N VAL A 994 -11.37 46.60 -29.76
CA VAL A 994 -9.90 46.50 -29.80
C VAL A 994 -9.35 47.20 -31.04
N PHE A 995 -10.00 47.05 -32.20
CA PHE A 995 -9.59 47.72 -33.43
C PHE A 995 -9.78 49.24 -33.38
N GLU A 996 -10.89 49.73 -32.86
CA GLU A 996 -11.14 51.17 -32.69
C GLU A 996 -10.16 51.84 -31.71
N LYS A 997 -9.83 51.16 -30.61
CA LYS A 997 -8.99 51.72 -29.54
C LYS A 997 -7.50 51.44 -29.74
N GLY A 998 -7.15 50.54 -30.65
CA GLY A 998 -5.77 50.13 -30.91
C GLY A 998 -5.09 49.40 -29.74
N LYS A 999 -5.86 48.95 -28.73
CA LYS A 999 -5.36 48.27 -27.53
C LYS A 999 -6.43 47.34 -26.94
N MET A 1000 -6.00 46.19 -26.44
CA MET A 1000 -6.87 45.24 -25.72
C MET A 1000 -6.99 45.59 -24.23
N TYR A 1001 -8.22 45.69 -23.75
CA TYR A 1001 -8.55 45.91 -22.33
C TYR A 1001 -8.89 44.57 -21.63
N PRO A 1002 -8.67 44.45 -20.31
CA PRO A 1002 -8.92 43.21 -19.56
C PRO A 1002 -10.34 42.65 -19.73
N GLU A 1003 -11.36 43.51 -19.76
CA GLU A 1003 -12.76 43.09 -19.91
C GLU A 1003 -12.99 42.47 -21.29
N THR A 1004 -12.36 43.02 -22.32
CA THR A 1004 -12.45 42.54 -23.71
C THR A 1004 -11.67 41.23 -23.88
N LYS A 1005 -10.51 41.15 -23.23
CA LYS A 1005 -9.69 39.93 -23.17
C LYS A 1005 -10.46 38.76 -22.54
N ASN A 1006 -11.09 38.98 -21.39
CA ASN A 1006 -11.85 37.96 -20.68
C ASN A 1006 -13.03 37.41 -21.50
N VAL A 1007 -13.76 38.26 -22.22
CA VAL A 1007 -14.88 37.84 -23.08
C VAL A 1007 -14.39 36.92 -24.20
N ILE A 1008 -13.26 37.27 -24.83
CA ILE A 1008 -12.69 36.49 -25.93
C ILE A 1008 -12.07 35.17 -25.41
N GLU A 1009 -11.39 35.18 -24.26
CA GLU A 1009 -10.83 33.97 -23.64
C GLU A 1009 -11.91 32.99 -23.19
N ALA A 1010 -13.02 33.50 -22.65
CA ALA A 1010 -14.18 32.66 -22.30
C ALA A 1010 -14.79 32.01 -23.55
N PHE A 1011 -14.94 32.76 -24.65
CA PHE A 1011 -15.41 32.21 -25.93
C PHE A 1011 -14.45 31.14 -26.47
N LEU A 1012 -13.15 31.42 -26.47
CA LEU A 1012 -12.09 30.50 -26.88
C LEU A 1012 -12.16 29.16 -26.14
N GLY A 1013 -12.30 29.21 -24.80
CA GLY A 1013 -12.46 28.01 -23.97
C GLY A 1013 -13.75 27.25 -24.24
N GLU A 1014 -14.85 27.94 -24.55
CA GLU A 1014 -16.11 27.30 -24.96
C GLU A 1014 -15.93 26.54 -26.29
N GLN A 1015 -15.21 27.11 -27.26
CA GLN A 1015 -14.98 26.49 -28.57
C GLN A 1015 -14.11 25.23 -28.47
N SER A 1016 -12.97 25.27 -27.80
CA SER A 1016 -12.09 24.10 -27.64
C SER A 1016 -12.78 22.98 -26.86
N ARG A 1017 -13.51 23.31 -25.79
CA ARG A 1017 -14.32 22.34 -25.04
C ARG A 1017 -15.44 21.74 -25.88
N SER A 1018 -16.13 22.55 -26.69
CA SER A 1018 -17.17 22.07 -27.60
C SER A 1018 -16.61 21.11 -28.66
N LEU A 1019 -15.44 21.41 -29.24
CA LEU A 1019 -14.73 20.51 -30.16
C LEU A 1019 -14.43 19.15 -29.51
N TYR A 1020 -13.86 19.18 -28.31
CA TYR A 1020 -13.50 17.97 -27.57
C TYR A 1020 -14.72 17.06 -27.33
N LEU A 1021 -15.79 17.64 -26.80
CA LEU A 1021 -17.01 16.90 -26.50
C LEU A 1021 -17.69 16.40 -27.77
N SER A 1022 -17.63 17.16 -28.86
CA SER A 1022 -18.16 16.76 -30.16
C SER A 1022 -17.41 15.55 -30.71
N TYR A 1023 -16.08 15.50 -30.55
CA TYR A 1023 -15.28 14.35 -30.94
C TYR A 1023 -15.68 13.10 -30.14
N LEU A 1024 -15.79 13.19 -28.81
CA LEU A 1024 -16.22 12.07 -27.98
C LEU A 1024 -17.62 11.55 -28.34
N LEU A 1025 -18.53 12.46 -28.71
CA LEU A 1025 -19.87 12.11 -29.15
C LEU A 1025 -19.85 11.35 -30.49
N LEU A 1026 -19.04 11.81 -31.45
CA LEU A 1026 -18.90 11.19 -32.76
C LEU A 1026 -18.23 9.81 -32.72
N THR A 1027 -17.28 9.60 -31.80
CA THR A 1027 -16.55 8.33 -31.66
C THR A 1027 -17.22 7.34 -30.71
N SER A 1028 -18.45 7.60 -30.28
CA SER A 1028 -19.19 6.70 -29.39
C SER A 1028 -19.70 5.46 -30.15
N SER A 1029 -19.49 4.28 -29.57
CA SER A 1029 -19.84 2.98 -30.19
C SER A 1029 -21.15 2.37 -29.66
N GLU A 1030 -21.67 2.84 -28.54
CA GLU A 1030 -22.86 2.29 -27.87
C GLU A 1030 -24.08 3.19 -28.07
N VAL A 1031 -25.02 2.73 -28.90
CA VAL A 1031 -26.26 3.44 -29.24
C VAL A 1031 -27.45 2.55 -28.91
N GLU A 1032 -28.21 2.90 -27.87
CA GLU A 1032 -29.50 2.26 -27.56
C GLU A 1032 -30.64 3.19 -27.98
N LYS A 1033 -31.55 2.69 -28.83
CA LYS A 1033 -32.82 3.39 -29.06
C LYS A 1033 -33.64 3.32 -27.78
N ALA A 1034 -34.00 4.46 -27.20
CA ALA A 1034 -34.95 4.45 -26.09
C ALA A 1034 -36.26 3.84 -26.61
N ARG A 1035 -36.68 2.72 -26.04
CA ARG A 1035 -38.07 2.28 -26.16
C ARG A 1035 -38.90 3.32 -25.41
N THR A 1036 -39.72 4.06 -26.14
CA THR A 1036 -40.78 4.89 -25.56
C THR A 1036 -41.72 3.98 -24.78
N GLU A 1037 -41.71 4.12 -23.45
CA GLU A 1037 -42.90 3.87 -22.62
C GLU A 1037 -43.88 5.03 -22.76
#